data_AF-A0AAD3HS67-F1
#
_entry.id   AF-A0AAD3HS67-F1
#
_cell.length_a   1.000
_cell.length_b   1.000
_cell.length_c   1.000
_cell.angle_alpha   90.00
_cell.angle_beta   90.00
_cell.angle_gamma   90.00
#
_symmetry.space_group_name_H-M   'P 1'
#
loop_
_entity.id
_entity.type
_entity.pdbx_description
1 polymer ?
#
loop_
_entity_poly.entity_id
_entity_poly.type
_entity_poly.pdbx_seq_one_letter_code
_entity_poly.pdbx_strand_id
1 'polypeptide(L)'
;MHTALGGRLSRLYREKPCPQLPAAAKVRILPVRALRRCRPLSRCSATRAIALTVQDTVRQFQSFPGLSAPGNVTKLTDDGVFQGQTVFSKFTWPAVLGGEEVYIWGSFNDWTKGVRLHKADHHKDAVVILPLRPGTYEFKFVVDKVWTPAPHEPTVTNVEGHLNNYRVIAPTASFSIRAPNAQTVFVVGDWDNWQYSLLLKKDPATGVFSAKAHLPPGQYSYAFVVDGSMVTEPDLPVHPSEEYGEVHRVWSFEPDLFRIFYCTGWEEAVLQYRRVVKGQPLSKDWQRLSMVNAPSRGNSLGVWKMATIVPSHPAEVLEFTLNNGAAGEKLKEDRPGTAPLYSCPFPGSFKLAKGMLRPFPRGAESRIMLVSDIDGTMIGDLGSPDAFESSHRFAEYWENSASLAGSLLVYNTGRSLGQFVDLMKKCEGRVAIPDVVVTAVGTKVWHLDETCGRCAASGLKWIEDTNWTLSLDVGWDLQVVRALARQLVGHYRDEAVLAVLDDGSEHRHRMALTADVKVLDEVVARLMEGFQRERLEVRIITSGNGSHRYIDCVPVAAGKEKALQYVRQQFGIPEHLCVAAGDSGNDILMLEGDHPAIVVGNAQPELLTWLVRQEQSGKVIYADACYADGILEGLARHSLY
;
A
#
# COMPACT_ATOMS: atom_id res chain seq x y z
N MET A 1 -64.45 -16.64 -6.30
CA MET A 1 -65.81 -16.58 -5.73
C MET A 1 -65.75 -15.67 -4.51
N HIS A 2 -66.16 -14.41 -4.69
CA HIS A 2 -67.42 -13.84 -4.14
C HIS A 2 -67.34 -13.69 -2.60
N THR A 3 -67.52 -12.51 -2.00
CA THR A 3 -68.24 -11.32 -2.46
C THR A 3 -67.85 -10.09 -1.64
N ALA A 4 -67.68 -8.98 -2.36
CA ALA A 4 -67.76 -7.61 -1.89
C ALA A 4 -69.15 -7.26 -1.34
N LEU A 5 -69.21 -6.23 -0.47
CA LEU A 5 -70.17 -5.11 -0.38
C LEU A 5 -70.02 -4.48 1.02
N GLY A 6 -69.89 -3.16 1.24
CA GLY A 6 -69.97 -2.01 0.36
C GLY A 6 -70.52 -0.81 1.17
N GLY A 7 -69.81 0.33 1.09
CA GLY A 7 -70.36 1.69 1.27
C GLY A 7 -70.24 2.32 2.66
N ARG A 8 -70.15 3.64 2.81
CA ARG A 8 -70.02 4.80 1.90
C ARG A 8 -69.97 6.04 2.81
N LEU A 9 -69.27 7.11 2.39
CA LEU A 9 -69.53 8.55 2.62
C LEU A 9 -68.23 9.32 2.25
N SER A 10 -67.96 9.65 0.98
CA SER A 10 -68.39 10.84 0.22
C SER A 10 -67.86 12.20 0.69
N ARG A 11 -66.98 12.76 -0.16
CA ARG A 11 -66.83 14.18 -0.57
C ARG A 11 -66.50 15.23 0.49
N LEU A 12 -65.33 15.86 0.32
CA LEU A 12 -65.19 17.30 0.02
C LEU A 12 -63.76 17.60 -0.45
N TYR A 13 -63.58 17.68 -1.78
CA TYR A 13 -62.45 18.38 -2.40
C TYR A 13 -62.82 19.87 -2.49
N ARG A 14 -62.00 20.73 -1.90
CA ARG A 14 -61.93 22.17 -2.22
C ARG A 14 -60.46 22.54 -2.37
N GLU A 15 -60.08 22.81 -3.61
CA GLU A 15 -58.87 23.52 -4.00
C GLU A 15 -58.89 24.94 -3.42
N LYS A 16 -57.75 25.40 -2.90
CA LYS A 16 -57.26 26.80 -2.90
C LYS A 16 -55.88 26.92 -2.21
N PRO A 17 -55.08 27.96 -2.48
CA PRO A 17 -53.97 27.88 -3.44
C PRO A 17 -52.58 28.15 -2.85
N CYS A 18 -51.58 27.89 -3.68
CA CYS A 18 -50.15 28.17 -3.52
C CYS A 18 -49.85 29.60 -3.00
N PRO A 19 -48.97 29.78 -1.99
CA PRO A 19 -48.52 31.10 -1.59
C PRO A 19 -47.57 31.67 -2.65
N GLN A 20 -47.94 32.85 -3.15
CA GLN A 20 -47.24 33.62 -4.15
C GLN A 20 -45.85 34.08 -3.68
N LEU A 21 -44.85 33.81 -4.50
CA LEU A 21 -43.55 34.48 -4.50
C LEU A 21 -43.73 35.94 -4.92
N PRO A 22 -43.11 36.92 -4.24
CA PRO A 22 -43.08 38.29 -4.74
C PRO A 22 -42.06 38.41 -5.89
N ALA A 23 -42.52 38.97 -7.00
CA ALA A 23 -41.73 39.21 -8.19
C ALA A 23 -40.89 40.50 -8.10
N ALA A 24 -39.72 40.43 -8.76
CA ALA A 24 -39.00 41.49 -9.46
C ALA A 24 -38.32 42.62 -8.64
N ALA A 25 -37.05 42.40 -8.31
CA ALA A 25 -36.05 43.46 -8.31
C ALA A 25 -35.05 43.22 -9.45
N LYS A 26 -35.08 44.11 -10.45
CA LYS A 26 -34.16 44.15 -11.59
C LYS A 26 -32.72 44.41 -11.08
N VAL A 27 -31.80 43.47 -11.27
CA VAL A 27 -30.36 43.75 -11.17
C VAL A 27 -29.80 43.90 -12.59
N ARG A 28 -29.42 45.14 -12.89
CA ARG A 28 -28.73 45.56 -14.12
C ARG A 28 -27.30 45.02 -14.12
N ILE A 29 -26.94 44.37 -15.22
CA ILE A 29 -25.56 44.19 -15.66
C ILE A 29 -25.00 45.58 -16.00
N LEU A 30 -23.86 45.96 -15.41
CA LEU A 30 -23.02 47.08 -15.85
C LEU A 30 -21.53 46.71 -15.78
N PRO A 31 -20.70 47.28 -16.66
CA PRO A 31 -19.47 46.65 -17.16
C PRO A 31 -18.24 47.00 -16.34
N VAL A 32 -17.26 46.10 -16.34
CA VAL A 32 -15.91 46.35 -15.84
C VAL A 32 -15.18 47.26 -16.83
N ARG A 33 -14.94 48.52 -16.46
CA ARG A 33 -13.94 49.38 -17.09
C ARG A 33 -13.02 50.01 -16.05
N ALA A 34 -11.75 49.99 -16.44
CA ALA A 34 -10.54 50.33 -15.72
C ALA A 34 -10.46 51.78 -15.22
N LEU A 35 -9.58 51.96 -14.23
CA LEU A 35 -8.68 53.10 -13.90
C LEU A 35 -8.01 52.72 -12.55
N ARG A 36 -6.79 53.05 -12.15
CA ARG A 36 -5.51 53.44 -12.78
C ARG A 36 -4.47 53.39 -11.63
N ARG A 37 -3.27 52.85 -11.89
CA ARG A 37 -1.94 53.17 -11.31
C ARG A 37 -1.85 53.62 -9.82
N CYS A 38 -1.20 52.77 -9.02
CA CYS A 38 -0.20 53.20 -8.02
C CYS A 38 1.14 52.50 -8.31
N ARG A 39 2.24 53.25 -8.22
CA ARG A 39 3.65 52.82 -8.43
C ARG A 39 4.27 52.28 -7.12
N PRO A 40 5.47 51.67 -7.15
CA PRO A 40 5.77 50.44 -6.42
C PRO A 40 6.37 50.65 -5.02
N LEU A 41 6.07 49.72 -4.11
CA LEU A 41 6.93 49.43 -2.96
C LEU A 41 7.81 48.22 -3.33
N SER A 42 9.10 48.50 -3.38
CA SER A 42 10.19 47.58 -3.66
C SER A 42 10.47 46.62 -2.51
N ARG A 43 10.87 45.39 -2.88
CA ARG A 43 11.57 44.36 -2.09
C ARG A 43 10.74 43.56 -1.08
N CYS A 44 10.05 42.54 -1.58
CA CYS A 44 9.98 41.23 -0.91
C CYS A 44 10.48 40.17 -1.90
N SER A 45 11.47 39.39 -1.45
CA SER A 45 12.07 38.26 -2.15
C SER A 45 11.03 37.18 -2.39
N ALA A 46 10.54 37.08 -3.62
CA ALA A 46 9.81 35.90 -4.07
C ALA A 46 10.83 34.77 -4.29
N THR A 47 10.80 33.77 -3.41
CA THR A 47 11.40 32.47 -3.67
C THR A 47 10.63 31.86 -4.84
N ARG A 48 11.14 32.03 -6.06
CA ARG A 48 10.63 31.35 -7.25
C ARG A 48 10.82 29.85 -7.04
N ALA A 49 9.72 29.09 -7.03
CA ALA A 49 9.78 27.69 -7.39
C ALA A 49 10.44 27.61 -8.77
N ILE A 50 11.61 26.99 -8.86
CA ILE A 50 12.28 26.76 -10.14
C ILE A 50 11.55 25.57 -10.77
N ALA A 51 10.62 25.85 -11.67
CA ALA A 51 10.14 24.85 -12.61
C ALA A 51 11.32 24.53 -13.53
N LEU A 52 11.93 23.36 -13.35
CA LEU A 52 12.90 22.81 -14.30
C LEU A 52 12.13 22.50 -15.58
N THR A 53 12.31 23.33 -16.60
CA THR A 53 11.67 23.11 -17.90
C THR A 53 12.46 22.07 -18.70
N VAL A 54 11.83 21.42 -19.69
CA VAL A 54 12.53 20.56 -20.67
C VAL A 54 13.71 21.31 -21.32
N GLN A 55 13.62 22.63 -21.46
CA GLN A 55 14.72 23.47 -21.95
C GLN A 55 15.88 23.62 -20.95
N ASP A 56 15.63 23.54 -19.64
CA ASP A 56 16.68 23.55 -18.61
C ASP A 56 17.43 22.22 -18.58
N THR A 57 16.74 21.10 -18.80
CA THR A 57 17.35 19.78 -19.04
C THR A 57 18.24 19.83 -20.29
N VAL A 58 17.74 20.36 -21.42
CA VAL A 58 18.51 20.51 -22.67
C VAL A 58 19.70 21.48 -22.53
N ARG A 59 19.56 22.60 -21.80
CA ARG A 59 20.65 23.56 -21.55
C ARG A 59 21.74 23.03 -20.63
N GLN A 60 21.41 22.24 -19.61
CA GLN A 60 22.41 21.55 -18.78
C GLN A 60 23.33 20.64 -19.60
N PHE A 61 22.84 20.11 -20.73
CA PHE A 61 23.64 19.27 -21.64
C PHE A 61 24.49 20.05 -22.65
N GLN A 62 24.21 21.33 -22.91
CA GLN A 62 24.94 22.13 -23.90
C GLN A 62 26.18 22.86 -23.33
N SER A 63 26.34 22.97 -22.01
CA SER A 63 27.32 23.88 -21.40
C SER A 63 28.53 23.24 -20.71
N PHE A 64 29.03 22.08 -21.17
CA PHE A 64 30.32 21.55 -20.67
C PHE A 64 31.12 20.82 -21.76
N PRO A 65 32.10 21.48 -22.41
CA PRO A 65 33.11 20.78 -23.18
C PRO A 65 34.06 20.08 -22.21
N GLY A 66 33.96 18.75 -22.10
CA GLY A 66 34.92 17.95 -21.33
C GLY A 66 34.34 16.92 -20.35
N LEU A 67 33.04 16.65 -20.35
CA LEU A 67 32.48 15.51 -19.62
C LEU A 67 32.32 14.30 -20.54
N SER A 68 33.04 13.23 -20.20
CA SER A 68 32.74 11.86 -20.59
C SER A 68 31.25 11.57 -20.37
N ALA A 69 30.67 10.74 -21.26
CA ALA A 69 29.30 10.25 -21.25
C ALA A 69 28.65 10.13 -19.85
N PRO A 70 27.34 10.42 -19.72
CA PRO A 70 26.63 10.44 -18.44
C PRO A 70 26.97 9.20 -17.60
N GLY A 71 27.52 9.44 -16.41
CA GLY A 71 27.97 8.43 -15.45
C GLY A 71 26.84 7.63 -14.78
N ASN A 72 25.72 7.40 -15.48
CA ASN A 72 24.54 6.68 -14.98
C ASN A 72 24.20 5.42 -15.78
N VAL A 73 25.10 4.96 -16.65
CA VAL A 73 25.12 3.54 -17.05
C VAL A 73 26.25 2.91 -16.25
N THR A 74 25.91 2.16 -15.19
CA THR A 74 26.85 1.15 -14.71
C THR A 74 27.24 0.35 -15.95
N LYS A 75 28.50 0.41 -16.37
CA LYS A 75 29.06 -0.48 -17.39
C LYS A 75 28.88 -1.92 -16.88
N LEU A 76 27.70 -2.49 -17.09
CA LEU A 76 27.59 -3.90 -17.45
C LEU A 76 28.23 -3.93 -18.83
N THR A 77 29.44 -4.49 -18.90
CA THR A 77 30.19 -4.61 -20.14
C THR A 77 29.31 -5.33 -21.16
N ASP A 78 29.10 -4.66 -22.29
CA ASP A 78 28.48 -5.22 -23.46
C ASP A 78 29.46 -6.19 -24.10
N ASP A 79 29.41 -7.46 -23.73
CA ASP A 79 30.20 -8.51 -24.37
C ASP A 79 29.59 -8.93 -25.73
N GLY A 80 28.80 -8.05 -26.38
CA GLY A 80 28.14 -8.33 -27.66
C GLY A 80 26.91 -9.22 -27.53
N VAL A 81 26.31 -9.32 -26.33
CA VAL A 81 25.21 -10.25 -25.99
C VAL A 81 23.82 -9.57 -26.04
N PHE A 82 23.72 -8.27 -26.34
CA PHE A 82 22.45 -7.50 -26.37
C PHE A 82 21.51 -7.80 -27.57
N GLN A 83 21.53 -9.02 -28.10
CA GLN A 83 20.47 -9.57 -28.95
C GLN A 83 19.30 -10.09 -28.09
N GLY A 84 18.70 -9.23 -27.25
CA GLY A 84 17.60 -9.63 -26.38
C GLY A 84 17.00 -8.44 -25.63
N GLN A 85 15.67 -8.36 -25.63
CA GLN A 85 14.87 -7.18 -25.26
C GLN A 85 15.20 -6.62 -23.86
N THR A 86 15.82 -5.44 -23.79
CA THR A 86 16.01 -4.69 -22.54
C THR A 86 14.72 -3.99 -22.12
N VAL A 87 14.41 -4.04 -20.82
CA VAL A 87 13.29 -3.35 -20.19
C VAL A 87 13.83 -2.36 -19.16
N PHE A 88 13.58 -1.08 -19.38
CA PHE A 88 13.93 -0.04 -18.42
C PHE A 88 13.00 -0.08 -17.21
N SER A 89 13.58 -0.17 -16.01
CA SER A 89 12.84 -0.42 -14.78
C SER A 89 13.23 0.57 -13.69
N LYS A 90 12.26 1.33 -13.19
CA LYS A 90 12.44 2.33 -12.12
C LYS A 90 12.42 1.67 -10.75
N PHE A 91 13.45 1.92 -9.94
CA PHE A 91 13.51 1.57 -8.52
C PHE A 91 13.47 2.85 -7.70
N THR A 92 12.65 2.85 -6.66
CA THR A 92 12.36 4.03 -5.85
C THR A 92 12.54 3.71 -4.37
N TRP A 93 13.18 4.63 -3.64
CA TRP A 93 13.18 4.68 -2.18
C TRP A 93 12.38 5.92 -1.74
N PRO A 94 11.17 5.76 -1.20
CA PRO A 94 10.29 6.86 -0.83
C PRO A 94 10.90 7.79 0.21
N ALA A 95 10.68 9.10 0.06
CA ALA A 95 11.16 10.10 1.01
C ALA A 95 10.63 9.89 2.43
N VAL A 96 9.41 9.35 2.57
CA VAL A 96 8.78 9.09 3.88
C VAL A 96 9.56 8.07 4.73
N LEU A 97 10.36 7.21 4.11
CA LEU A 97 11.22 6.26 4.81
C LEU A 97 12.52 6.90 5.32
N GLY A 98 12.80 8.14 4.92
CA GLY A 98 14.00 8.88 5.28
C GLY A 98 15.27 8.33 4.63
N GLY A 99 16.40 8.65 5.26
CA GLY A 99 17.75 8.27 4.84
C GLY A 99 18.42 9.31 3.94
N GLU A 100 19.74 9.42 4.01
CA GLU A 100 20.53 10.36 3.20
C GLU A 100 21.13 9.65 1.99
N GLU A 101 21.97 8.65 2.24
CA GLU A 101 22.70 7.87 1.24
C GLU A 101 21.95 6.56 0.92
N VAL A 102 21.47 6.42 -0.32
CA VAL A 102 20.68 5.25 -0.74
C VAL A 102 21.34 4.54 -1.92
N TYR A 103 21.56 3.24 -1.78
CA TYR A 103 22.08 2.36 -2.82
C TYR A 103 21.17 1.14 -3.02
N ILE A 104 21.18 0.55 -4.21
CA ILE A 104 20.53 -0.73 -4.50
C ILE A 104 21.55 -1.78 -4.93
N TRP A 105 21.38 -2.98 -4.42
CA TRP A 105 22.12 -4.20 -4.79
C TRP A 105 21.13 -5.29 -5.18
N GLY A 106 21.50 -6.21 -6.07
CA GLY A 106 20.61 -7.31 -6.40
C GLY A 106 21.19 -8.34 -7.34
N SER A 107 20.37 -9.33 -7.69
CA SER A 107 20.75 -10.42 -8.59
C SER A 107 21.05 -9.94 -10.02
N PHE A 108 20.64 -8.73 -10.40
CA PHE A 108 20.95 -8.13 -11.70
C PHE A 108 22.45 -7.83 -11.92
N ASN A 109 23.25 -7.85 -10.86
CA ASN A 109 24.70 -7.74 -10.93
C ASN A 109 25.40 -8.69 -9.97
N ASP A 110 24.77 -9.83 -9.69
CA ASP A 110 25.27 -10.88 -8.79
C ASP A 110 25.67 -10.34 -7.40
N TRP A 111 24.98 -9.30 -6.93
CA TRP A 111 25.28 -8.65 -5.65
C TRP A 111 26.73 -8.18 -5.51
N THR A 112 27.38 -7.82 -6.63
CA THR A 112 28.81 -7.44 -6.63
C THR A 112 29.07 -5.94 -6.50
N LYS A 113 28.09 -5.09 -6.84
CA LYS A 113 28.24 -3.63 -6.78
C LYS A 113 26.95 -2.89 -6.42
N GLY A 114 27.05 -1.92 -5.53
CA GLY A 114 25.94 -1.01 -5.22
C GLY A 114 25.76 0.04 -6.31
N VAL A 115 24.52 0.25 -6.73
CA VAL A 115 24.13 1.36 -7.62
C VAL A 115 23.49 2.45 -6.77
N ARG A 116 24.06 3.66 -6.80
CA ARG A 116 23.52 4.79 -6.02
C ARG A 116 22.20 5.28 -6.61
N LEU A 117 21.23 5.55 -5.75
CA LEU A 117 19.99 6.23 -6.11
C LEU A 117 20.19 7.75 -6.04
N HIS A 118 19.53 8.46 -6.94
CA HIS A 118 19.60 9.92 -7.03
C HIS A 118 18.37 10.54 -6.37
N LYS A 119 18.59 11.57 -5.56
CA LYS A 119 17.53 12.39 -4.92
C LYS A 119 17.63 13.82 -5.43
N ALA A 120 16.48 14.42 -5.74
CA ALA A 120 16.44 15.85 -6.08
C ALA A 120 16.63 16.73 -4.84
N ASP A 121 15.98 16.37 -3.73
CA ASP A 121 16.12 16.98 -2.40
C ASP A 121 15.72 15.98 -1.30
N HIS A 122 15.80 16.38 -0.02
CA HIS A 122 15.49 15.52 1.13
C HIS A 122 14.02 15.12 1.28
N HIS A 123 13.10 15.82 0.61
CA HIS A 123 11.66 15.57 0.63
C HIS A 123 11.17 14.82 -0.62
N LYS A 124 12.10 14.45 -1.52
CA LYS A 124 11.80 13.72 -2.75
C LYS A 124 12.36 12.31 -2.69
N ASP A 125 11.70 11.42 -3.41
CA ASP A 125 12.10 10.03 -3.48
C ASP A 125 13.49 9.88 -4.10
N ALA A 126 14.25 8.91 -3.61
CA ALA A 126 15.46 8.46 -4.27
C ALA A 126 15.08 7.53 -5.43
N VAL A 127 15.70 7.70 -6.60
CA VAL A 127 15.34 6.92 -7.79
C VAL A 127 16.57 6.46 -8.56
N VAL A 128 16.49 5.27 -9.16
CA VAL A 128 17.39 4.80 -10.22
C VAL A 128 16.61 4.03 -11.28
N ILE A 129 17.03 4.11 -12.53
CA ILE A 129 16.48 3.32 -13.63
C ILE A 129 17.54 2.31 -14.07
N LEU A 130 17.19 1.02 -14.05
CA LEU A 130 18.07 -0.05 -14.47
C LEU A 130 17.58 -0.68 -15.78
N PRO A 131 18.46 -0.87 -16.78
CA PRO A 131 18.16 -1.66 -17.96
C PRO A 131 18.28 -3.15 -17.62
N LEU A 132 17.15 -3.85 -17.49
CA LEU A 132 17.10 -5.25 -17.07
C LEU A 132 16.49 -6.14 -18.16
N ARG A 133 16.74 -7.45 -18.10
CA ARG A 133 16.03 -8.42 -18.95
C ARG A 133 14.66 -8.71 -18.32
N PRO A 134 13.66 -9.17 -19.10
CA PRO A 134 12.45 -9.71 -18.51
C PRO A 134 12.79 -10.91 -17.61
N GLY A 135 12.26 -10.92 -16.38
CA GLY A 135 12.56 -11.95 -15.40
C GLY A 135 12.32 -11.50 -13.96
N THR A 136 12.59 -12.38 -13.02
CA THR A 136 12.45 -12.10 -11.58
C THR A 136 13.80 -11.74 -10.99
N TYR A 137 13.85 -10.67 -10.21
CA TYR A 137 15.07 -10.16 -9.58
C TYR A 137 14.86 -10.03 -8.08
N GLU A 138 15.84 -10.50 -7.31
CA GLU A 138 15.97 -10.18 -5.89
C GLU A 138 16.89 -8.97 -5.74
N PHE A 139 16.56 -8.08 -4.81
CA PHE A 139 17.35 -6.89 -4.53
C PHE A 139 17.15 -6.42 -3.09
N LYS A 140 18.03 -5.54 -2.62
CA LYS A 140 17.90 -4.88 -1.33
C LYS A 140 18.53 -3.50 -1.38
N PHE A 141 17.99 -2.57 -0.61
CA PHE A 141 18.59 -1.25 -0.45
C PHE A 141 19.65 -1.24 0.65
N VAL A 142 20.61 -0.35 0.51
CA VAL A 142 21.51 0.05 1.59
C VAL A 142 21.25 1.52 1.84
N VAL A 143 20.69 1.83 3.01
CA VAL A 143 20.28 3.18 3.42
C VAL A 143 21.12 3.56 4.63
N ASP A 144 21.94 4.61 4.48
CA ASP A 144 22.88 5.06 5.53
C ASP A 144 23.72 3.91 6.11
N LYS A 145 24.20 3.04 5.22
CA LYS A 145 25.04 1.84 5.50
C LYS A 145 24.29 0.66 6.16
N VAL A 146 22.98 0.74 6.30
CA VAL A 146 22.14 -0.34 6.80
C VAL A 146 21.45 -1.03 5.64
N TRP A 147 21.52 -2.36 5.61
CA TRP A 147 20.77 -3.17 4.64
C TRP A 147 19.29 -3.18 5.01
N THR A 148 18.46 -2.62 4.15
CA THR A 148 17.05 -2.37 4.44
C THR A 148 16.19 -2.80 3.25
N PRO A 149 15.27 -3.75 3.42
CA PRO A 149 14.23 -3.98 2.41
C PRO A 149 13.27 -2.79 2.40
N ALA A 150 12.82 -2.41 1.21
CA ALA A 150 11.77 -1.43 1.02
C ALA A 150 10.40 -2.04 1.40
N PRO A 151 9.65 -1.46 2.36
CA PRO A 151 8.32 -1.98 2.76
C PRO A 151 7.27 -1.86 1.65
N HIS A 152 7.39 -0.86 0.78
CA HIS A 152 6.50 -0.69 -0.38
C HIS A 152 6.78 -1.67 -1.52
N GLU A 153 7.81 -2.51 -1.41
CA GLU A 153 8.14 -3.56 -2.37
C GLU A 153 7.80 -4.94 -1.78
N PRO A 154 7.38 -5.91 -2.61
CA PRO A 154 7.24 -7.30 -2.16
C PRO A 154 8.57 -7.84 -1.61
N THR A 155 8.51 -8.62 -0.52
CA THR A 155 9.66 -9.27 0.10
C THR A 155 9.64 -10.78 -0.10
N VAL A 156 10.83 -11.37 0.01
CA VAL A 156 11.09 -12.79 -0.12
C VAL A 156 12.26 -13.18 0.78
N THR A 157 12.20 -14.35 1.39
CA THR A 157 13.34 -14.92 2.12
C THR A 157 14.06 -15.92 1.24
N ASN A 158 15.35 -15.69 0.98
CA ASN A 158 16.17 -16.62 0.21
C ASN A 158 16.55 -17.88 1.02
N VAL A 159 17.24 -18.83 0.39
CA VAL A 159 17.65 -20.10 1.02
C VAL A 159 18.62 -19.92 2.20
N GLU A 160 19.31 -18.78 2.29
CA GLU A 160 20.21 -18.44 3.39
C GLU A 160 19.49 -17.76 4.57
N GLY A 161 18.18 -17.53 4.46
CA GLY A 161 17.39 -16.82 5.46
C GLY A 161 17.44 -15.29 5.32
N HIS A 162 18.07 -14.75 4.28
CA HIS A 162 18.11 -13.32 4.04
C HIS A 162 16.80 -12.83 3.42
N LEU A 163 16.14 -11.90 4.12
CA LEU A 163 14.94 -11.22 3.63
C LEU A 163 15.32 -10.17 2.59
N ASN A 164 14.96 -10.34 1.32
CA ASN A 164 15.22 -9.42 0.21
C ASN A 164 13.90 -8.88 -0.34
N ASN A 165 13.93 -7.75 -1.05
CA ASN A 165 12.83 -7.42 -1.95
C ASN A 165 12.94 -8.29 -3.21
N TYR A 166 11.82 -8.52 -3.88
CA TYR A 166 11.80 -9.12 -5.20
C TYR A 166 10.86 -8.38 -6.14
N ARG A 167 11.19 -8.38 -7.42
CA ARG A 167 10.38 -7.76 -8.47
C ARG A 167 10.45 -8.55 -9.76
N VAL A 168 9.31 -8.63 -10.43
CA VAL A 168 9.21 -9.17 -11.77
C VAL A 168 9.32 -8.03 -12.76
N ILE A 169 10.31 -8.10 -13.64
CA ILE A 169 10.52 -7.17 -14.73
C ILE A 169 9.89 -7.76 -15.98
N ALA A 170 8.97 -7.02 -16.59
CA ALA A 170 8.31 -7.36 -17.83
C ALA A 170 8.02 -6.07 -18.62
N PRO A 171 8.03 -6.10 -19.96
CA PRO A 171 7.68 -4.94 -20.75
C PRO A 171 6.17 -4.66 -20.64
N THR A 172 5.80 -3.54 -20.01
CA THR A 172 4.39 -3.11 -19.88
C THR A 172 4.06 -1.92 -20.79
N ALA A 173 5.08 -1.20 -21.26
CA ALA A 173 4.95 -0.18 -22.30
C ALA A 173 6.05 -0.34 -23.36
N SER A 174 5.73 0.00 -24.61
CA SER A 174 6.68 0.00 -25.74
C SER A 174 6.60 1.32 -26.48
N PHE A 175 7.75 1.90 -26.77
CA PHE A 175 7.90 3.17 -27.46
C PHE A 175 8.66 2.94 -28.77
N SER A 176 8.17 3.52 -29.85
CA SER A 176 8.78 3.38 -31.16
C SER A 176 8.55 4.64 -32.00
N ILE A 177 9.61 5.12 -32.65
CA ILE A 177 9.56 6.29 -33.55
C ILE A 177 10.51 6.07 -34.73
N ARG A 178 10.12 6.49 -35.94
CA ARG A 178 10.97 6.38 -37.12
C ARG A 178 11.74 7.68 -37.33
N ALA A 179 13.04 7.67 -37.02
CA ALA A 179 13.90 8.85 -37.12
C ALA A 179 15.26 8.50 -37.79
N PRO A 180 15.29 8.15 -39.09
CA PRO A 180 16.47 7.57 -39.73
C PRO A 180 17.72 8.47 -39.67
N ASN A 181 17.54 9.78 -39.66
CA ASN A 181 18.64 10.76 -39.64
C ASN A 181 19.05 11.16 -38.21
N ALA A 182 18.30 10.75 -37.18
CA ALA A 182 18.59 11.14 -35.81
C ALA A 182 19.83 10.43 -35.27
N GLN A 183 20.59 11.15 -34.44
CA GLN A 183 21.72 10.59 -33.71
C GLN A 183 21.26 9.97 -32.39
N THR A 184 20.37 10.68 -31.69
CA THR A 184 19.87 10.28 -30.38
C THR A 184 18.36 10.52 -30.30
N VAL A 185 17.66 9.58 -29.68
CA VAL A 185 16.23 9.69 -29.41
C VAL A 185 15.98 9.25 -27.98
N PHE A 186 15.27 10.09 -27.23
CA PHE A 186 14.77 9.76 -25.91
C PHE A 186 13.25 9.73 -25.89
N VAL A 187 12.68 9.04 -24.91
CA VAL A 187 11.29 9.23 -24.51
C VAL A 187 11.24 9.74 -23.07
N VAL A 188 10.41 10.74 -22.84
CA VAL A 188 10.12 11.34 -21.53
C VAL A 188 8.61 11.29 -21.29
N GLY A 189 8.17 11.22 -20.04
CA GLY A 189 6.74 11.19 -19.75
C GLY A 189 6.40 11.48 -18.30
N ASP A 190 5.09 11.54 -18.03
CA ASP A 190 4.55 11.93 -16.73
C ASP A 190 4.70 10.86 -15.63
N TRP A 191 5.09 9.62 -15.96
CA TRP A 191 5.36 8.54 -14.99
C TRP A 191 6.44 8.89 -13.95
N ASP A 192 7.22 9.93 -14.20
CA ASP A 192 8.20 10.48 -13.28
C ASP A 192 8.19 12.01 -13.23
N ASN A 193 7.06 12.64 -13.56
CA ASN A 193 6.93 14.09 -13.73
C ASN A 193 7.94 14.65 -14.75
N TRP A 194 8.15 13.95 -15.87
CA TRP A 194 9.02 14.37 -16.97
C TRP A 194 10.49 14.57 -16.57
N GLN A 195 10.91 13.92 -15.48
CA GLN A 195 12.24 14.07 -14.93
C GLN A 195 13.24 13.10 -15.55
N TYR A 196 12.81 11.92 -16.00
CA TYR A 196 13.71 10.93 -16.60
C TYR A 196 13.44 10.70 -18.08
N SER A 197 14.54 10.47 -18.80
CA SER A 197 14.54 10.20 -20.24
C SER A 197 15.06 8.80 -20.50
N LEU A 198 14.27 7.97 -21.18
CA LEU A 198 14.69 6.65 -21.63
C LEU A 198 15.33 6.76 -23.02
N LEU A 199 16.56 6.27 -23.17
CA LEU A 199 17.26 6.24 -24.47
C LEU A 199 16.69 5.12 -25.35
N LEU A 200 16.32 5.45 -26.59
CA LEU A 200 15.85 4.49 -27.57
C LEU A 200 17.01 3.92 -28.39
N LYS A 201 16.92 2.63 -28.73
CA LYS A 201 17.90 1.93 -29.57
C LYS A 201 17.50 2.05 -31.04
N LYS A 202 18.43 2.52 -31.88
CA LYS A 202 18.27 2.59 -33.34
C LYS A 202 18.45 1.21 -33.96
N ASP A 203 17.52 0.80 -34.80
CA ASP A 203 17.71 -0.25 -35.78
C ASP A 203 18.36 0.38 -37.04
N PRO A 204 19.63 0.03 -37.37
CA PRO A 204 20.32 0.59 -38.52
C PRO A 204 19.66 0.27 -39.86
N ALA A 205 18.92 -0.85 -39.96
CA ALA A 205 18.30 -1.27 -41.22
C ALA A 205 17.03 -0.48 -41.54
N THR A 206 16.23 -0.16 -40.52
CA THR A 206 14.93 0.49 -40.69
C THR A 206 14.95 1.99 -40.34
N GLY A 207 15.94 2.43 -39.57
CA GLY A 207 16.01 3.78 -38.99
C GLY A 207 15.02 4.00 -37.84
N VAL A 208 14.39 2.93 -37.34
CA VAL A 208 13.44 2.98 -36.24
C VAL A 208 14.18 2.97 -34.90
N PHE A 209 13.78 3.84 -34.00
CA PHE A 209 14.21 3.89 -32.62
C PHE A 209 13.16 3.23 -31.74
N SER A 210 13.56 2.33 -30.83
CA SER A 210 12.62 1.68 -29.91
C SER A 210 13.17 1.45 -28.51
N ALA A 211 12.27 1.40 -27.53
CA ALA A 211 12.55 1.04 -26.14
C ALA A 211 11.33 0.37 -25.50
N LYS A 212 11.57 -0.46 -24.49
CA LYS A 212 10.52 -1.04 -23.64
C LYS A 212 10.72 -0.60 -22.20
N ALA A 213 9.64 -0.32 -21.49
CA ALA A 213 9.66 0.09 -20.11
C ALA A 213 8.73 -0.79 -19.25
N HIS A 214 9.11 -0.95 -17.98
CA HIS A 214 8.23 -1.45 -16.94
C HIS A 214 7.67 -0.25 -16.18
N LEU A 215 6.46 0.15 -16.56
CA LEU A 215 5.67 1.19 -15.88
C LEU A 215 4.59 0.54 -15.02
N PRO A 216 4.20 1.14 -13.87
CA PRO A 216 3.01 0.73 -13.15
C PRO A 216 1.76 0.75 -14.04
N PRO A 217 0.66 0.07 -13.66
CA PRO A 217 -0.59 0.16 -14.39
C PRO A 217 -1.12 1.60 -14.42
N GLY A 218 -1.51 2.09 -15.59
CA GLY A 218 -1.99 3.46 -15.73
C GLY A 218 -1.92 3.98 -17.16
N GLN A 219 -2.54 5.14 -17.37
CA GLN A 219 -2.38 5.92 -18.58
C GLN A 219 -1.31 6.98 -18.34
N TYR A 220 -0.33 7.04 -19.25
CA TYR A 220 0.77 7.99 -19.17
C TYR A 220 0.84 8.85 -20.42
N SER A 221 1.21 10.11 -20.22
CA SER A 221 1.52 11.07 -21.27
C SER A 221 3.02 11.08 -21.53
N TYR A 222 3.42 11.13 -22.80
CA TYR A 222 4.84 11.09 -23.17
C TYR A 222 5.15 11.86 -24.44
N ALA A 223 6.42 12.21 -24.62
CA ALA A 223 6.94 12.81 -25.86
C ALA A 223 8.29 12.21 -26.22
N PHE A 224 8.64 12.26 -27.52
CA PHE A 224 9.98 11.93 -27.97
C PHE A 224 10.86 13.17 -27.97
N VAL A 225 12.13 13.01 -27.59
CA VAL A 225 13.15 14.05 -27.74
C VAL A 225 14.15 13.56 -28.79
N VAL A 226 14.06 14.11 -30.00
CA VAL A 226 14.91 13.76 -31.14
C VAL A 226 15.98 14.83 -31.29
N ASP A 227 17.24 14.47 -31.10
CA ASP A 227 18.40 15.37 -31.17
C ASP A 227 18.19 16.71 -30.41
N GLY A 228 17.59 16.61 -29.22
CA GLY A 228 17.36 17.74 -28.31
C GLY A 228 16.06 18.52 -28.53
N SER A 229 15.25 18.16 -29.52
CA SER A 229 13.95 18.79 -29.78
C SER A 229 12.81 17.84 -29.44
N MET A 230 11.76 18.33 -28.75
CA MET A 230 10.55 17.53 -28.57
C MET A 230 9.84 17.36 -29.91
N VAL A 231 9.47 16.13 -30.23
CA VAL A 231 8.79 15.75 -31.45
C VAL A 231 7.63 14.82 -31.10
N THR A 232 6.51 15.04 -31.78
CA THR A 232 5.39 14.11 -31.83
C THR A 232 5.45 13.34 -33.15
N GLU A 233 5.29 12.02 -33.10
CA GLU A 233 5.21 11.21 -34.31
C GLU A 233 3.86 11.49 -35.01
N PRO A 234 3.85 11.91 -36.30
CA PRO A 234 2.62 12.34 -36.98
C PRO A 234 1.53 11.27 -37.04
N ASP A 235 1.92 9.99 -37.08
CA ASP A 235 1.01 8.85 -37.22
C ASP A 235 0.53 8.29 -35.87
N LEU A 236 1.05 8.81 -34.74
CA LEU A 236 0.57 8.43 -33.42
C LEU A 236 -0.44 9.46 -32.90
N PRO A 237 -1.55 9.02 -32.28
CA PRO A 237 -2.48 9.94 -31.64
C PRO A 237 -1.77 10.86 -30.64
N VAL A 238 -2.09 12.15 -30.72
CA VAL A 238 -1.65 13.18 -29.77
C VAL A 238 -2.83 13.70 -28.96
N HIS A 239 -2.52 14.17 -27.76
CA HIS A 239 -3.46 14.73 -26.81
C HIS A 239 -2.92 16.06 -26.29
N PRO A 240 -3.79 17.06 -26.02
CA PRO A 240 -3.36 18.32 -25.45
C PRO A 240 -2.94 18.14 -23.98
N SER A 241 -1.84 18.79 -23.61
CA SER A 241 -1.32 18.97 -22.26
C SER A 241 -1.13 20.46 -22.00
N GLU A 242 -1.63 20.95 -20.85
CA GLU A 242 -1.51 22.37 -20.47
C GLU A 242 -0.06 22.81 -20.28
N GLU A 243 0.80 21.90 -19.81
CA GLU A 243 2.20 22.20 -19.50
C GLU A 243 3.15 21.92 -20.67
N TYR A 244 2.84 20.92 -21.51
CA TYR A 244 3.78 20.41 -22.52
C TYR A 244 3.28 20.44 -23.97
N GLY A 245 2.07 20.95 -24.23
CA GLY A 245 1.53 21.03 -25.59
C GLY A 245 1.00 19.69 -26.09
N GLU A 246 1.30 19.31 -27.33
CA GLU A 246 0.87 18.02 -27.89
C GLU A 246 1.76 16.88 -27.39
N VAL A 247 1.15 15.88 -26.74
CA VAL A 247 1.83 14.70 -26.18
C VAL A 247 1.14 13.41 -26.61
N HIS A 248 1.87 12.31 -26.67
CA HIS A 248 1.29 10.99 -26.90
C HIS A 248 0.73 10.41 -25.59
N ARG A 249 -0.11 9.38 -25.71
CA ARG A 249 -0.56 8.57 -24.57
C ARG A 249 -0.22 7.10 -24.75
N VAL A 250 0.14 6.44 -23.66
CA VAL A 250 0.35 4.99 -23.60
C VAL A 250 -0.40 4.43 -22.40
N TRP A 251 -1.01 3.27 -22.59
CA TRP A 251 -1.51 2.48 -21.48
C TRP A 251 -0.46 1.46 -21.07
N SER A 252 -0.14 1.44 -19.79
CA SER A 252 0.57 0.36 -19.14
C SER A 252 -0.45 -0.48 -18.38
N PHE A 253 -0.37 -1.79 -18.52
CA PHE A 253 -1.21 -2.74 -17.81
C PHE A 253 -0.35 -3.61 -16.91
N GLU A 254 -0.98 -4.31 -15.97
CA GLU A 254 -0.29 -5.39 -15.27
C GLU A 254 0.20 -6.42 -16.28
N PRO A 255 1.47 -6.86 -16.18
CA PRO A 255 1.98 -7.84 -17.12
C PRO A 255 1.26 -9.18 -16.93
N ASP A 256 0.89 -9.80 -18.05
CA ASP A 256 0.48 -11.20 -18.08
C ASP A 256 1.67 -12.06 -17.62
N LEU A 257 1.51 -12.76 -16.51
CA LEU A 257 2.57 -13.55 -15.88
C LEU A 257 2.04 -14.92 -15.49
N PHE A 258 2.87 -15.95 -15.60
CA PHE A 258 2.61 -17.20 -14.91
C PHE A 258 3.09 -17.06 -13.46
N ARG A 259 2.16 -17.07 -12.50
CA ARG A 259 2.46 -17.14 -11.07
C ARG A 259 1.99 -18.47 -10.52
N ILE A 260 2.91 -19.25 -9.97
CA ILE A 260 2.63 -20.57 -9.42
C ILE A 260 2.87 -20.50 -7.93
N PHE A 261 1.80 -20.62 -7.16
CA PHE A 261 1.83 -20.82 -5.72
C PHE A 261 1.77 -22.31 -5.43
N TYR A 262 2.77 -22.87 -4.77
CA TYR A 262 2.89 -24.30 -4.51
C TYR A 262 2.98 -24.56 -3.00
N CYS A 263 1.99 -25.23 -2.44
CA CYS A 263 2.00 -25.63 -1.04
C CYS A 263 2.75 -26.95 -0.90
N THR A 264 3.84 -26.95 -0.13
CA THR A 264 4.71 -28.11 0.03
C THR A 264 5.31 -28.21 1.42
N GLY A 265 5.68 -29.43 1.82
CA GLY A 265 6.49 -29.67 3.02
C GLY A 265 7.99 -29.63 2.75
N TRP A 266 8.41 -29.26 1.54
CA TRP A 266 9.84 -29.20 1.20
C TRP A 266 10.46 -27.86 1.60
N GLU A 267 11.67 -27.93 2.14
CA GLU A 267 12.49 -26.76 2.44
C GLU A 267 12.83 -25.98 1.15
N GLU A 268 13.24 -26.70 0.11
CA GLU A 268 13.41 -26.17 -1.24
C GLU A 268 12.37 -26.76 -2.20
N ALA A 269 11.88 -25.93 -3.12
CA ALA A 269 11.08 -26.39 -4.24
C ALA A 269 11.68 -25.84 -5.53
N VAL A 270 11.82 -26.69 -6.53
CA VAL A 270 12.38 -26.34 -7.83
C VAL A 270 11.34 -26.64 -8.89
N LEU A 271 10.98 -25.61 -9.64
CA LEU A 271 10.11 -25.69 -10.80
C LEU A 271 10.96 -26.07 -12.02
N GLN A 272 10.67 -27.23 -12.60
CA GLN A 272 11.19 -27.64 -13.90
C GLN A 272 10.10 -27.36 -14.93
N TYR A 273 10.33 -26.40 -15.82
CA TYR A 273 9.29 -25.93 -16.74
C TYR A 273 9.76 -25.80 -18.18
N ARG A 274 8.79 -25.78 -19.09
CA ARG A 274 8.98 -25.34 -20.48
C ARG A 274 7.78 -24.51 -20.92
N ARG A 275 8.04 -23.55 -21.80
CA ARG A 275 7.02 -22.70 -22.42
C ARG A 275 6.66 -23.27 -23.78
N VAL A 276 5.36 -23.39 -24.05
CA VAL A 276 4.81 -24.05 -25.24
C VAL A 276 3.89 -23.08 -25.96
N VAL A 277 4.00 -22.97 -27.28
CA VAL A 277 3.10 -22.18 -28.12
C VAL A 277 2.56 -23.09 -29.23
N LYS A 278 1.23 -23.18 -29.36
CA LYS A 278 0.57 -24.03 -30.36
C LYS A 278 1.07 -25.49 -30.35
N GLY A 279 1.31 -26.04 -29.14
CA GLY A 279 1.79 -27.40 -28.93
C GLY A 279 3.29 -27.62 -29.20
N GLN A 280 4.04 -26.58 -29.56
CA GLN A 280 5.49 -26.67 -29.79
C GLN A 280 6.27 -25.96 -28.66
N PRO A 281 7.23 -26.63 -28.02
CA PRO A 281 8.12 -25.99 -27.05
C PRO A 281 8.94 -24.86 -27.67
N LEU A 282 9.00 -23.70 -27.02
CA LEU A 282 9.84 -22.56 -27.43
C LEU A 282 11.34 -22.83 -27.24
N SER A 283 11.69 -23.77 -26.35
CA SER A 283 13.04 -24.23 -26.07
C SER A 283 13.07 -25.75 -26.13
N LYS A 284 14.18 -26.31 -26.65
CA LYS A 284 14.44 -27.75 -26.59
C LYS A 284 14.70 -28.22 -25.16
N ASP A 285 15.36 -27.38 -24.37
CA ASP A 285 15.77 -27.70 -23.01
C ASP A 285 14.72 -27.21 -22.00
N TRP A 286 14.52 -28.03 -20.97
CA TRP A 286 13.76 -27.66 -19.78
C TRP A 286 14.51 -26.59 -19.00
N GLN A 287 13.76 -25.62 -18.49
CA GLN A 287 14.27 -24.55 -17.65
C GLN A 287 14.07 -24.91 -16.18
N ARG A 288 14.99 -24.45 -15.33
CA ARG A 288 14.96 -24.66 -13.88
C ARG A 288 14.80 -23.33 -13.19
N LEU A 289 13.87 -23.24 -12.25
CA LEU A 289 13.67 -22.07 -11.39
C LEU A 289 13.44 -22.52 -9.96
N SER A 290 14.34 -22.13 -9.05
CA SER A 290 14.10 -22.31 -7.62
C SER A 290 12.92 -21.42 -7.21
N MET A 291 11.95 -22.03 -6.56
CA MET A 291 10.81 -21.30 -6.01
C MET A 291 11.22 -20.66 -4.70
N VAL A 292 10.66 -19.50 -4.44
CA VAL A 292 10.92 -18.75 -3.22
C VAL A 292 9.78 -18.91 -2.22
N ASN A 293 9.95 -18.51 -0.96
CA ASN A 293 8.84 -18.48 -0.01
C ASN A 293 7.77 -17.48 -0.48
N ALA A 294 6.50 -17.89 -0.44
CA ALA A 294 5.40 -16.98 -0.63
C ALA A 294 5.17 -16.13 0.63
N PRO A 295 4.47 -14.98 0.56
CA PRO A 295 4.23 -14.14 1.73
C PRO A 295 3.33 -14.80 2.79
N SER A 296 2.50 -15.78 2.38
CA SER A 296 1.69 -16.60 3.29
C SER A 296 2.54 -17.44 4.22
N ARG A 297 2.07 -17.60 5.45
CA ARG A 297 2.74 -18.33 6.53
C ARG A 297 2.63 -19.85 6.39
N GLY A 298 1.92 -20.33 5.37
CA GLY A 298 1.57 -21.74 5.27
C GLY A 298 0.43 -22.11 6.23
N ASN A 299 0.05 -23.37 6.22
CA ASN A 299 -0.93 -23.92 7.15
C ASN A 299 -0.54 -25.38 7.48
N SER A 300 -1.48 -26.14 8.03
CA SER A 300 -1.30 -27.59 8.27
C SER A 300 -0.92 -28.40 7.02
N LEU A 301 -1.04 -27.82 5.81
CA LEU A 301 -0.68 -28.45 4.54
C LEU A 301 0.79 -28.23 4.14
N GLY A 302 1.50 -27.31 4.79
CA GLY A 302 2.90 -26.98 4.51
C GLY A 302 3.15 -25.49 4.26
N VAL A 303 4.34 -25.17 3.76
CA VAL A 303 4.78 -23.82 3.43
C VAL A 303 4.43 -23.52 1.98
N TRP A 304 3.92 -22.32 1.72
CA TRP A 304 3.69 -21.87 0.36
C TRP A 304 5.00 -21.37 -0.28
N LYS A 305 5.26 -21.87 -1.48
CA LYS A 305 6.32 -21.42 -2.37
C LYS A 305 5.71 -20.67 -3.54
N MET A 306 6.48 -19.77 -4.15
CA MET A 306 6.04 -19.00 -5.30
C MET A 306 7.11 -19.01 -6.40
N ALA A 307 6.67 -19.10 -7.64
CA ALA A 307 7.50 -18.85 -8.82
C ALA A 307 6.75 -17.93 -9.79
N THR A 308 7.50 -17.03 -10.43
CA THR A 308 6.95 -16.17 -11.48
C THR A 308 7.76 -16.31 -12.76
N ILE A 309 7.06 -16.48 -13.89
CA ILE A 309 7.64 -16.61 -15.22
C ILE A 309 6.98 -15.58 -16.15
N VAL A 310 7.83 -14.83 -16.84
CA VAL A 310 7.40 -13.83 -17.83
C VAL A 310 7.20 -14.51 -19.19
N PRO A 311 5.98 -14.54 -19.73
CA PRO A 311 5.74 -15.03 -21.08
C PRO A 311 6.32 -14.07 -22.12
N SER A 312 6.68 -14.60 -23.28
CA SER A 312 7.01 -13.81 -24.47
C SER A 312 5.82 -13.59 -25.41
N HIS A 313 4.75 -14.37 -25.24
CA HIS A 313 3.54 -14.35 -26.05
C HIS A 313 2.30 -14.74 -25.21
N PRO A 314 1.13 -14.08 -25.39
CA PRO A 314 -0.07 -14.33 -24.56
C PRO A 314 -0.67 -15.73 -24.73
N ALA A 315 -0.49 -16.36 -25.90
CA ALA A 315 -0.91 -17.74 -26.16
C ALA A 315 0.07 -18.82 -25.64
N GLU A 316 1.02 -18.44 -24.79
CA GLU A 316 1.90 -19.41 -24.15
C GLU A 316 1.13 -20.30 -23.16
N VAL A 317 1.52 -21.56 -23.14
CA VAL A 317 1.16 -22.55 -22.12
C VAL A 317 2.42 -22.86 -21.34
N LEU A 318 2.31 -22.95 -20.02
CA LEU A 318 3.40 -23.38 -19.17
C LEU A 318 3.19 -24.85 -18.79
N GLU A 319 4.13 -25.71 -19.14
CA GLU A 319 4.16 -27.10 -18.69
C GLU A 319 5.27 -27.30 -17.68
N PHE A 320 4.99 -28.00 -16.58
CA PHE A 320 5.97 -28.14 -15.49
C PHE A 320 5.83 -29.39 -14.62
N THR A 321 6.93 -29.71 -13.93
CA THR A 321 7.02 -30.60 -12.77
C THR A 321 7.73 -29.89 -11.63
N LEU A 322 7.61 -30.44 -10.43
CA LEU A 322 8.27 -29.90 -9.24
C LEU A 322 9.16 -30.95 -8.61
N ASN A 323 10.24 -30.52 -7.98
CA ASN A 323 11.04 -31.38 -7.13
C ASN A 323 11.60 -30.63 -5.91
N ASN A 324 12.14 -31.37 -4.95
CA ASN A 324 12.66 -30.84 -3.69
C ASN A 324 14.10 -30.28 -3.77
N GLY A 325 14.64 -30.04 -4.97
CA GLY A 325 16.00 -29.51 -5.16
C GLY A 325 17.15 -30.48 -4.89
N ALA A 326 16.88 -31.63 -4.26
CA ALA A 326 17.88 -32.64 -3.92
C ALA A 326 18.35 -33.42 -5.16
N ALA A 327 19.41 -34.23 -4.99
CA ALA A 327 19.94 -35.11 -6.03
C ALA A 327 19.96 -36.57 -5.58
N GLY A 328 20.04 -37.50 -6.55
CA GLY A 328 20.12 -38.93 -6.30
C GLY A 328 18.89 -39.48 -5.56
N GLU A 329 19.11 -40.35 -4.58
CA GLU A 329 18.04 -41.02 -3.82
C GLU A 329 17.20 -40.08 -2.95
N LYS A 330 17.68 -38.85 -2.69
CA LYS A 330 16.94 -37.84 -1.92
C LYS A 330 16.00 -37.00 -2.79
N LEU A 331 16.11 -37.09 -4.11
CA LEU A 331 15.25 -36.37 -5.05
C LEU A 331 13.82 -36.88 -4.90
N LYS A 332 12.90 -35.96 -4.59
CA LYS A 332 11.47 -36.20 -4.59
C LYS A 332 10.85 -35.31 -5.65
N GLU A 333 9.98 -35.89 -6.46
CA GLU A 333 9.24 -35.19 -7.50
C GLU A 333 7.75 -35.13 -7.16
N ASP A 334 7.09 -34.04 -7.57
CA ASP A 334 5.64 -33.90 -7.59
C ASP A 334 5.20 -33.77 -9.05
N ARG A 335 4.33 -34.70 -9.45
CA ARG A 335 3.74 -34.83 -10.78
C ARG A 335 2.23 -35.09 -10.63
N PRO A 336 1.40 -34.64 -11.60
CA PRO A 336 -0.04 -34.82 -11.50
C PRO A 336 -0.46 -36.26 -11.83
N GLY A 337 -0.45 -37.16 -10.83
CA GLY A 337 -1.10 -38.48 -10.89
C GLY A 337 -1.10 -39.17 -12.28
N THR A 338 -2.26 -39.14 -12.96
CA THR A 338 -2.49 -39.79 -14.28
C THR A 338 -1.98 -39.00 -15.49
N ALA A 339 -1.62 -37.73 -15.34
CA ALA A 339 -1.07 -36.88 -16.37
C ALA A 339 0.47 -36.77 -16.22
N PRO A 340 1.22 -36.61 -17.32
CA PRO A 340 2.67 -36.58 -17.23
C PRO A 340 3.21 -35.29 -16.60
N LEU A 341 2.47 -34.17 -16.71
CA LEU A 341 2.93 -32.80 -16.41
C LEU A 341 1.77 -31.95 -15.91
N TYR A 342 2.06 -30.98 -15.03
CA TYR A 342 1.14 -29.88 -14.76
C TYR A 342 1.14 -28.93 -15.96
N SER A 343 0.00 -28.27 -16.20
CA SER A 343 -0.13 -27.31 -17.30
C SER A 343 -0.94 -26.10 -16.87
N CYS A 344 -0.36 -24.90 -17.01
CA CYS A 344 -1.10 -23.64 -16.95
C CYS A 344 -1.46 -23.25 -18.40
N PRO A 345 -2.75 -23.28 -18.77
CA PRO A 345 -3.18 -23.11 -20.16
C PRO A 345 -3.06 -21.67 -20.68
N PHE A 346 -2.80 -20.70 -19.80
CA PHE A 346 -2.63 -19.29 -20.14
C PHE A 346 -1.81 -18.58 -19.04
N PRO A 347 -1.16 -17.45 -19.34
CA PRO A 347 -0.57 -16.59 -18.33
C PRO A 347 -1.60 -16.16 -17.28
N GLY A 348 -1.31 -16.42 -16.02
CA GLY A 348 -2.18 -16.11 -14.90
C GLY A 348 -1.62 -16.66 -13.60
N SER A 349 -2.38 -16.49 -12.53
CA SER A 349 -2.02 -16.96 -11.20
C SER A 349 -2.70 -18.29 -10.90
N PHE A 350 -1.96 -19.25 -10.37
CA PHE A 350 -2.42 -20.61 -10.09
C PHE A 350 -1.92 -21.10 -8.74
N LYS A 351 -2.75 -21.89 -8.05
CA LYS A 351 -2.41 -22.61 -6.81
C LYS A 351 -2.27 -24.09 -7.10
N LEU A 352 -1.19 -24.68 -6.64
CA LEU A 352 -0.95 -26.11 -6.60
C LEU A 352 -0.85 -26.57 -5.15
N ALA A 353 -1.80 -27.41 -4.73
CA ALA A 353 -1.76 -28.06 -3.44
C ALA A 353 -2.36 -29.46 -3.55
N LYS A 354 -1.76 -30.45 -2.88
CA LYS A 354 -2.24 -31.85 -2.88
C LYS A 354 -2.44 -32.42 -4.29
N GLY A 355 -1.53 -32.09 -5.22
CA GLY A 355 -1.61 -32.54 -6.61
C GLY A 355 -2.70 -31.87 -7.46
N MET A 356 -3.39 -30.85 -6.93
CA MET A 356 -4.44 -30.14 -7.65
C MET A 356 -3.99 -28.73 -8.02
N LEU A 357 -3.87 -28.47 -9.32
CA LEU A 357 -3.63 -27.13 -9.88
C LEU A 357 -4.97 -26.43 -10.14
N ARG A 358 -5.16 -25.23 -9.61
CA ARG A 358 -6.39 -24.43 -9.77
C ARG A 358 -6.05 -22.97 -10.09
N PRO A 359 -6.85 -22.26 -10.91
CA PRO A 359 -6.73 -20.82 -11.06
C PRO A 359 -6.85 -20.11 -9.71
N PHE A 360 -6.07 -19.05 -9.54
CA PHE A 360 -6.05 -18.20 -8.34
C PHE A 360 -5.98 -16.72 -8.74
N PRO A 361 -7.10 -16.12 -9.19
CA PRO A 361 -7.14 -14.75 -9.73
C PRO A 361 -6.49 -13.72 -8.81
N ARG A 362 -6.78 -13.79 -7.51
CA ARG A 362 -6.23 -12.93 -6.47
C ARG A 362 -4.70 -12.89 -6.40
N GLY A 363 -3.99 -13.93 -6.83
CA GLY A 363 -2.53 -13.88 -6.92
C GLY A 363 -1.99 -12.90 -7.97
N ALA A 364 -2.86 -12.38 -8.86
CA ALA A 364 -2.54 -11.31 -9.80
C ALA A 364 -3.09 -9.94 -9.37
N GLU A 365 -4.03 -9.88 -8.43
CA GLU A 365 -4.65 -8.63 -7.98
C GLU A 365 -3.66 -7.78 -7.17
N SER A 366 -3.93 -6.47 -7.12
CA SER A 366 -3.21 -5.56 -6.23
C SER A 366 -3.43 -5.93 -4.77
N ARG A 367 -2.36 -5.89 -3.98
CA ARG A 367 -2.41 -6.16 -2.53
C ARG A 367 -3.28 -5.15 -1.80
N ILE A 368 -4.07 -5.65 -0.86
CA ILE A 368 -4.87 -4.80 0.04
C ILE A 368 -4.16 -4.63 1.38
N MET A 369 -4.56 -3.62 2.15
CA MET A 369 -4.22 -3.50 3.55
C MET A 369 -5.49 -3.49 4.38
N LEU A 370 -5.67 -4.50 5.22
CA LEU A 370 -6.76 -4.54 6.19
C LEU A 370 -6.24 -4.04 7.54
N VAL A 371 -6.90 -3.02 8.10
CA VAL A 371 -6.62 -2.48 9.43
C VAL A 371 -7.81 -2.75 10.33
N SER A 372 -7.62 -3.55 11.37
CA SER A 372 -8.71 -4.00 12.22
C SER A 372 -8.43 -3.62 13.68
N ASP A 373 -9.46 -3.19 14.40
CA ASP A 373 -9.43 -3.34 15.85
C ASP A 373 -9.41 -4.84 16.23
N ILE A 374 -9.05 -5.14 17.47
CA ILE A 374 -8.96 -6.51 17.96
C ILE A 374 -10.19 -6.90 18.77
N ASP A 375 -10.53 -6.13 19.80
CA ASP A 375 -11.46 -6.55 20.85
C ASP A 375 -12.90 -6.23 20.44
N GLY A 376 -13.72 -7.25 20.19
CA GLY A 376 -15.07 -7.03 19.65
C GLY A 376 -15.09 -6.87 18.14
N THR A 377 -13.93 -6.87 17.48
CA THR A 377 -13.81 -6.81 16.01
C THR A 377 -13.12 -8.07 15.46
N MET A 378 -11.79 -8.22 15.58
CA MET A 378 -11.10 -9.43 15.10
C MET A 378 -11.34 -10.64 16.00
N ILE A 379 -11.51 -10.41 17.30
CA ILE A 379 -11.69 -11.44 18.34
C ILE A 379 -13.03 -11.21 19.03
N GLY A 380 -13.76 -12.30 19.29
CA GLY A 380 -15.00 -12.28 20.04
C GLY A 380 -14.80 -12.06 21.54
N ASP A 381 -15.88 -12.17 22.30
CA ASP A 381 -15.82 -12.07 23.77
C ASP A 381 -14.93 -13.18 24.34
N LEU A 382 -13.82 -12.82 25.00
CA LEU A 382 -12.88 -13.74 25.64
C LEU A 382 -13.50 -14.58 26.76
N GLY A 383 -14.67 -14.19 27.29
CA GLY A 383 -15.46 -14.99 28.22
C GLY A 383 -16.22 -16.15 27.55
N SER A 384 -16.34 -16.14 26.22
CA SER A 384 -17.02 -17.16 25.43
C SER A 384 -16.08 -18.31 25.05
N PRO A 385 -16.55 -19.58 25.05
CA PRO A 385 -15.75 -20.70 24.52
C PRO A 385 -15.43 -20.54 23.02
N ASP A 386 -16.26 -19.79 22.29
CA ASP A 386 -16.16 -19.63 20.84
C ASP A 386 -15.44 -18.31 20.45
N ALA A 387 -14.73 -17.66 21.38
CA ALA A 387 -14.10 -16.35 21.21
C ALA A 387 -13.23 -16.19 19.95
N PHE A 388 -12.63 -17.30 19.48
CA PHE A 388 -11.67 -17.31 18.37
C PHE A 388 -12.18 -18.03 17.12
N GLU A 389 -13.43 -18.49 17.10
CA GLU A 389 -13.96 -19.35 16.05
C GLU A 389 -14.08 -18.60 14.71
N SER A 390 -14.61 -17.37 14.73
CA SER A 390 -14.63 -16.48 13.56
C SER A 390 -13.22 -16.04 13.17
N SER A 391 -12.35 -15.74 14.16
CA SER A 391 -10.96 -15.37 13.91
C SER A 391 -10.19 -16.49 13.20
N HIS A 392 -10.49 -17.76 13.51
CA HIS A 392 -9.88 -18.92 12.88
C HIS A 392 -10.26 -19.04 11.41
N ARG A 393 -11.55 -18.88 11.07
CA ARG A 393 -12.00 -18.82 9.67
C ARG A 393 -11.36 -17.67 8.91
N PHE A 394 -11.30 -16.49 9.53
CA PHE A 394 -10.61 -15.34 8.95
C PHE A 394 -9.14 -15.66 8.69
N ALA A 395 -8.43 -16.24 9.66
CA ALA A 395 -7.02 -16.60 9.53
C ALA A 395 -6.80 -17.63 8.41
N GLU A 396 -7.67 -18.64 8.28
CA GLU A 396 -7.60 -19.62 7.20
C GLU A 396 -7.78 -18.96 5.83
N TYR A 397 -8.79 -18.11 5.66
CA TYR A 397 -8.99 -17.34 4.43
C TYR A 397 -7.80 -16.43 4.15
N TRP A 398 -7.37 -15.64 5.13
CA TRP A 398 -6.33 -14.63 4.98
C TRP A 398 -5.03 -15.27 4.54
N GLU A 399 -4.58 -16.32 5.23
CA GLU A 399 -3.34 -17.01 4.89
C GLU A 399 -3.38 -17.73 3.56
N ASN A 400 -4.53 -18.29 3.18
CA ASN A 400 -4.61 -19.01 1.92
C ASN A 400 -4.92 -18.10 0.73
N SER A 401 -5.38 -16.87 0.94
CA SER A 401 -5.80 -15.97 -0.15
C SER A 401 -5.11 -14.62 -0.08
N ALA A 402 -5.55 -13.71 0.79
CA ALA A 402 -5.08 -12.32 0.79
C ALA A 402 -3.58 -12.19 1.09
N SER A 403 -3.11 -12.81 2.18
CA SER A 403 -1.69 -12.88 2.56
C SER A 403 -0.86 -13.58 1.50
N LEU A 404 -1.37 -14.67 0.89
CA LEU A 404 -0.67 -15.35 -0.19
C LEU A 404 -0.44 -14.45 -1.42
N ALA A 405 -1.36 -13.52 -1.70
CA ALA A 405 -1.21 -12.49 -2.72
C ALA A 405 -0.38 -11.27 -2.28
N GLY A 406 0.17 -11.29 -1.07
CA GLY A 406 1.00 -10.20 -0.51
C GLY A 406 0.20 -9.07 0.15
N SER A 407 -1.06 -9.31 0.52
CA SER A 407 -1.87 -8.35 1.29
C SER A 407 -1.42 -8.27 2.74
N LEU A 408 -1.64 -7.10 3.34
CA LEU A 408 -1.12 -6.73 4.66
C LEU A 408 -2.24 -6.69 5.69
N LEU A 409 -1.99 -7.28 6.84
CA LEU A 409 -2.86 -7.22 8.00
C LEU A 409 -2.23 -6.31 9.06
N VAL A 410 -3.00 -5.32 9.52
CA VAL A 410 -2.62 -4.39 10.56
C VAL A 410 -3.63 -4.49 11.69
N TYR A 411 -3.16 -4.67 12.92
CA TYR A 411 -4.02 -4.50 14.09
C TYR A 411 -3.84 -3.11 14.68
N ASN A 412 -4.94 -2.43 14.96
CA ASN A 412 -4.95 -1.07 15.49
C ASN A 412 -5.76 -0.99 16.79
N THR A 413 -5.05 -1.20 17.90
CA THR A 413 -5.64 -1.47 19.22
C THR A 413 -5.23 -0.45 20.27
N GLY A 414 -6.08 -0.29 21.28
CA GLY A 414 -5.75 0.46 22.50
C GLY A 414 -4.79 -0.26 23.45
N ARG A 415 -4.58 -1.57 23.26
CA ARG A 415 -3.68 -2.41 24.07
C ARG A 415 -2.23 -1.94 23.96
N SER A 416 -1.43 -2.18 25.00
CA SER A 416 0.03 -2.09 24.90
C SER A 416 0.62 -3.32 24.19
N LEU A 417 1.88 -3.24 23.75
CA LEU A 417 2.53 -4.37 23.07
C LEU A 417 2.56 -5.63 23.94
N GLY A 418 2.81 -5.51 25.25
CA GLY A 418 2.82 -6.64 26.16
C GLY A 418 1.46 -7.34 26.25
N GLN A 419 0.38 -6.56 26.38
CA GLN A 419 -0.99 -7.07 26.38
C GLN A 419 -1.36 -7.75 25.06
N PHE A 420 -0.92 -7.19 23.94
CA PHE A 420 -1.12 -7.78 22.61
C PHE A 420 -0.38 -9.13 22.49
N VAL A 421 0.89 -9.18 22.89
CA VAL A 421 1.70 -10.41 22.86
C VAL A 421 1.07 -11.50 23.74
N ASP A 422 0.58 -11.16 24.92
CA ASP A 422 -0.08 -12.11 25.81
C ASP A 422 -1.44 -12.57 25.26
N LEU A 423 -2.17 -11.70 24.57
CA LEU A 423 -3.39 -12.09 23.84
C LEU A 423 -3.06 -13.08 22.71
N MET A 424 -2.04 -12.81 21.89
CA MET A 424 -1.63 -13.71 20.81
C MET A 424 -1.22 -15.10 21.33
N LYS A 425 -0.58 -15.17 22.52
CA LYS A 425 -0.29 -16.45 23.19
C LYS A 425 -1.58 -17.22 23.55
N LYS A 426 -2.59 -16.54 24.10
CA LYS A 426 -3.89 -17.14 24.47
C LYS A 426 -4.69 -17.63 23.27
N CYS A 427 -4.48 -17.04 22.10
CA CYS A 427 -5.19 -17.42 20.88
C CYS A 427 -4.75 -18.80 20.34
N GLU A 428 -3.59 -19.32 20.77
CA GLU A 428 -3.05 -20.63 20.34
C GLU A 428 -3.00 -20.80 18.81
N GLY A 429 -2.66 -19.73 18.09
CA GLY A 429 -2.54 -19.75 16.62
C GLY A 429 -3.87 -19.68 15.85
N ARG A 430 -5.02 -19.51 16.54
CA ARG A 430 -6.33 -19.33 15.89
C ARG A 430 -6.55 -17.94 15.29
N VAL A 431 -5.73 -16.95 15.65
CA VAL A 431 -5.84 -15.58 15.15
C VAL A 431 -4.70 -15.30 14.16
N ALA A 432 -5.01 -14.57 13.08
CA ALA A 432 -3.99 -14.18 12.12
C ALA A 432 -2.92 -13.31 12.80
N ILE A 433 -1.64 -13.56 12.50
CA ILE A 433 -0.55 -12.71 12.96
C ILE A 433 -0.48 -11.53 11.99
N PRO A 434 -0.53 -10.28 12.47
CA PRO A 434 -0.48 -9.13 11.59
C PRO A 434 0.96 -8.85 11.14
N ASP A 435 1.11 -8.14 10.03
CA ASP A 435 2.38 -7.60 9.55
C ASP A 435 2.84 -6.42 10.43
N VAL A 436 1.86 -5.62 10.89
CA VAL A 436 2.06 -4.44 11.71
C VAL A 436 1.07 -4.42 12.86
N VAL A 437 1.51 -4.03 14.05
CA VAL A 437 0.60 -3.70 15.15
C VAL A 437 0.78 -2.25 15.56
N VAL A 438 -0.33 -1.53 15.58
CA VAL A 438 -0.46 -0.20 16.13
C VAL A 438 -1.05 -0.34 17.53
N THR A 439 -0.30 0.12 18.53
CA THR A 439 -0.66 -0.04 19.95
C THR A 439 -0.87 1.31 20.62
N ALA A 440 -1.41 1.28 21.85
CA ALA A 440 -1.57 2.46 22.69
C ALA A 440 -2.27 3.61 21.96
N VAL A 441 -3.37 3.26 21.26
CA VAL A 441 -4.27 4.20 20.57
C VAL A 441 -3.54 5.01 19.47
N GLY A 442 -2.63 4.38 18.74
CA GLY A 442 -1.92 5.02 17.63
C GLY A 442 -0.67 5.79 18.01
N THR A 443 -0.12 5.60 19.21
CA THR A 443 1.13 6.27 19.64
C THR A 443 2.38 5.44 19.38
N LYS A 444 2.22 4.17 19.02
CA LYS A 444 3.31 3.23 18.72
C LYS A 444 2.96 2.36 17.52
N VAL A 445 3.90 2.21 16.61
CA VAL A 445 3.82 1.33 15.44
C VAL A 445 4.94 0.29 15.56
N TRP A 446 4.59 -0.98 15.39
CA TRP A 446 5.52 -2.09 15.49
C TRP A 446 5.43 -2.97 14.26
N HIS A 447 6.58 -3.27 13.67
CA HIS A 447 6.71 -4.17 12.53
C HIS A 447 7.10 -5.56 13.03
N LEU A 448 6.52 -6.60 12.43
CA LEU A 448 6.95 -7.96 12.70
C LEU A 448 8.36 -8.19 12.14
N ASP A 449 9.26 -8.75 12.96
CA ASP A 449 10.58 -9.17 12.53
C ASP A 449 10.46 -10.47 11.71
N GLU A 450 10.40 -10.38 10.38
CA GLU A 450 10.19 -11.55 9.52
C GLU A 450 11.33 -12.58 9.60
N THR A 451 12.49 -12.20 10.17
CA THR A 451 13.63 -13.12 10.31
C THR A 451 13.41 -14.20 11.37
N CYS A 452 12.51 -13.99 12.35
CA CYS A 452 12.18 -15.01 13.34
C CYS A 452 11.22 -16.09 12.81
N GLY A 453 10.80 -15.98 11.55
CA GLY A 453 9.78 -16.84 10.94
C GLY A 453 8.38 -16.52 11.46
N ARG A 454 7.37 -16.78 10.62
CA ARG A 454 5.96 -16.50 10.94
C ARG A 454 5.17 -17.76 11.33
N CYS A 455 5.86 -18.87 11.60
CA CYS A 455 5.29 -20.22 11.71
C CYS A 455 4.69 -20.54 13.09
N ALA A 456 4.95 -19.72 14.12
CA ALA A 456 4.44 -19.91 15.47
C ALA A 456 4.14 -18.56 16.14
N ALA A 457 3.07 -18.49 16.94
CA ALA A 457 2.73 -17.30 17.71
C ALA A 457 3.76 -17.01 18.83
N SER A 458 4.52 -18.02 19.25
CA SER A 458 5.59 -17.88 20.25
C SER A 458 6.92 -17.55 19.58
N GLY A 459 7.66 -16.59 20.15
CA GLY A 459 8.98 -16.19 19.64
C GLY A 459 8.94 -15.07 18.60
N LEU A 460 7.77 -14.52 18.30
CA LEU A 460 7.63 -13.33 17.46
C LEU A 460 8.36 -12.15 18.10
N LYS A 461 9.18 -11.48 17.28
CA LYS A 461 9.86 -10.26 17.68
C LYS A 461 9.23 -9.08 16.95
N TRP A 462 9.00 -8.00 17.70
CA TRP A 462 8.38 -6.77 17.22
C TRP A 462 9.42 -5.65 17.25
N ILE A 463 9.57 -4.95 16.13
CA ILE A 463 10.53 -3.86 15.96
C ILE A 463 9.74 -2.56 15.97
N GLU A 464 10.06 -1.67 16.91
CA GLU A 464 9.43 -0.35 16.98
C GLU A 464 9.82 0.50 15.76
N ASP A 465 8.85 1.18 15.17
CA ASP A 465 9.10 2.20 14.16
C ASP A 465 9.55 3.50 14.83
N THR A 466 10.85 3.75 14.82
CA THR A 466 11.44 4.94 15.44
C THR A 466 11.10 6.23 14.70
N ASN A 467 10.85 6.17 13.39
CA ASN A 467 10.49 7.35 12.61
C ASN A 467 9.10 7.86 13.01
N TRP A 468 8.14 6.93 13.19
CA TRP A 468 6.84 7.26 13.75
C TRP A 468 6.99 7.89 15.15
N THR A 469 7.72 7.25 16.06
CA THR A 469 7.91 7.74 17.43
C THR A 469 8.53 9.13 17.48
N LEU A 470 9.51 9.43 16.62
CA LEU A 470 10.12 10.77 16.55
C LEU A 470 9.16 11.81 15.96
N SER A 471 8.31 11.42 14.99
CA SER A 471 7.32 12.34 14.40
C SER A 471 6.33 12.88 15.43
N LEU A 472 6.05 12.10 16.49
CA LEU A 472 5.14 12.44 17.57
C LEU A 472 5.71 13.44 18.60
N ASP A 473 7.00 13.77 18.53
CA ASP A 473 7.61 14.80 19.40
C ASP A 473 7.17 16.23 19.03
N VAL A 474 6.73 16.43 17.79
CA VAL A 474 6.33 17.76 17.30
C VAL A 474 5.04 18.20 18.00
N GLY A 475 5.11 19.33 18.70
CA GLY A 475 3.95 19.92 19.40
C GLY A 475 3.57 19.22 20.71
N TRP A 476 4.40 18.30 21.21
CA TRP A 476 4.15 17.51 22.42
C TRP A 476 5.16 17.80 23.54
N ASP A 477 4.67 17.99 24.76
CA ASP A 477 5.50 18.04 25.98
C ASP A 477 4.82 17.25 27.11
N LEU A 478 5.37 16.07 27.40
CA LEU A 478 4.84 15.18 28.43
C LEU A 478 4.86 15.81 29.84
N GLN A 479 5.85 16.64 30.17
CA GLN A 479 5.96 17.21 31.51
C GLN A 479 4.86 18.25 31.75
N VAL A 480 4.54 19.04 30.72
CA VAL A 480 3.44 20.00 30.78
C VAL A 480 2.09 19.27 30.86
N VAL A 481 1.90 18.22 30.04
CA VAL A 481 0.67 17.39 30.10
C VAL A 481 0.51 16.75 31.48
N ARG A 482 1.58 16.22 32.07
CA ARG A 482 1.62 15.70 33.46
C ARG A 482 1.22 16.74 34.48
N ALA A 483 1.77 17.95 34.38
CA ALA A 483 1.46 19.02 35.33
C ALA A 483 -0.02 19.40 35.29
N LEU A 484 -0.58 19.57 34.08
CA LEU A 484 -2.00 19.89 33.88
C LEU A 484 -2.92 18.79 34.40
N ALA A 485 -2.63 17.53 34.06
CA ALA A 485 -3.41 16.37 34.51
C ALA A 485 -3.40 16.25 36.05
N ARG A 486 -2.22 16.36 36.68
CA ARG A 486 -2.09 16.29 38.15
C ARG A 486 -2.79 17.46 38.85
N GLN A 487 -2.71 18.66 38.30
CA GLN A 487 -3.43 19.83 38.81
C GLN A 487 -4.95 19.60 38.77
N LEU A 488 -5.45 19.03 37.67
CA LEU A 488 -6.88 18.75 37.51
C LEU A 488 -7.37 17.64 38.45
N VAL A 489 -6.63 16.54 38.57
CA VAL A 489 -6.94 15.45 39.51
C VAL A 489 -6.94 15.96 40.96
N GLY A 490 -5.96 16.81 41.32
CA GLY A 490 -5.88 17.45 42.64
C GLY A 490 -7.04 18.41 42.97
N HIS A 491 -7.81 18.85 41.97
CA HIS A 491 -8.99 19.68 42.16
C HIS A 491 -10.20 18.86 42.67
N TYR A 492 -10.40 17.64 42.14
CA TYR A 492 -11.52 16.78 42.50
C TYR A 492 -11.31 16.05 43.83
N ARG A 493 -10.06 15.74 44.20
CA ARG A 493 -9.67 15.09 45.48
C ARG A 493 -10.41 13.78 45.78
N ASP A 494 -10.93 13.12 44.76
CA ASP A 494 -11.60 11.83 44.83
C ASP A 494 -11.18 10.99 43.62
N GLU A 495 -10.41 9.94 43.87
CA GLU A 495 -9.91 9.02 42.84
C GLU A 495 -11.03 8.19 42.20
N ALA A 496 -12.18 8.05 42.87
CA ALA A 496 -13.36 7.43 42.28
C ALA A 496 -14.07 8.36 41.28
N VAL A 497 -13.70 9.65 41.20
CA VAL A 497 -14.27 10.60 40.25
C VAL A 497 -13.31 10.87 39.09
N LEU A 498 -12.03 11.10 39.38
CA LEU A 498 -10.98 11.35 38.38
C LEU A 498 -9.64 10.81 38.88
N ALA A 499 -9.00 9.93 38.12
CA ALA A 499 -7.69 9.38 38.45
C ALA A 499 -6.79 9.28 37.22
N VAL A 500 -5.48 9.37 37.42
CA VAL A 500 -4.48 9.06 36.40
C VAL A 500 -4.28 7.54 36.37
N LEU A 501 -4.38 6.96 35.18
CA LEU A 501 -4.14 5.53 34.94
C LEU A 501 -2.70 5.26 34.49
N ASP A 502 -2.20 6.09 33.57
CA ASP A 502 -0.79 6.14 33.18
C ASP A 502 -0.38 7.59 33.00
N ASP A 503 0.71 7.98 33.66
CA ASP A 503 1.22 9.34 33.57
C ASP A 503 2.14 9.56 32.35
N GLY A 504 2.24 8.58 31.45
CA GLY A 504 3.18 8.52 30.33
C GLY A 504 4.51 7.87 30.70
N SER A 505 4.50 7.07 31.77
CA SER A 505 5.64 6.27 32.21
C SER A 505 5.82 5.03 31.34
N GLU A 506 4.70 4.44 30.89
CA GLU A 506 4.71 3.33 29.93
C GLU A 506 4.96 3.85 28.51
N HIS A 507 4.37 5.00 28.17
CA HIS A 507 4.41 5.57 26.83
C HIS A 507 4.57 7.10 26.86
N ARG A 508 5.74 7.60 26.40
CA ARG A 508 6.07 9.03 26.52
C ARG A 508 5.15 9.99 25.74
N HIS A 509 4.38 9.47 24.78
CA HIS A 509 3.44 10.21 23.93
C HIS A 509 1.98 9.94 24.28
N ARG A 510 1.71 9.42 25.49
CA ARG A 510 0.36 9.14 25.96
C ARG A 510 0.27 9.48 27.44
N MET A 511 -0.87 10.03 27.83
CA MET A 511 -1.28 10.21 29.22
C MET A 511 -2.72 9.70 29.32
N ALA A 512 -2.98 8.76 30.21
CA ALA A 512 -4.29 8.13 30.36
C ALA A 512 -4.91 8.50 31.72
N LEU A 513 -6.18 8.90 31.70
CA LEU A 513 -7.00 9.15 32.89
C LEU A 513 -8.29 8.32 32.84
N THR A 514 -8.95 8.19 33.99
CA THR A 514 -10.34 7.72 34.09
C THR A 514 -11.19 8.79 34.74
N ALA A 515 -12.40 9.02 34.23
CA ALA A 515 -13.34 9.99 34.79
C ALA A 515 -14.77 9.42 34.87
N ASP A 516 -15.53 9.79 35.91
CA ASP A 516 -16.99 9.56 35.95
C ASP A 516 -17.63 10.36 34.80
N VAL A 517 -18.57 9.74 34.08
CA VAL A 517 -19.28 10.33 32.94
C VAL A 517 -19.91 11.70 33.30
N LYS A 518 -20.29 11.93 34.55
CA LYS A 518 -20.87 13.20 35.04
C LYS A 518 -19.92 14.38 34.96
N VAL A 519 -18.61 14.16 35.07
CA VAL A 519 -17.58 15.21 35.05
C VAL A 519 -16.76 15.22 33.77
N LEU A 520 -17.01 14.28 32.87
CA LEU A 520 -16.22 14.06 31.65
C LEU A 520 -16.10 15.31 30.79
N ASP A 521 -17.22 15.96 30.46
CA ASP A 521 -17.23 17.15 29.59
C ASP A 521 -16.43 18.31 30.20
N GLU A 522 -16.55 18.51 31.52
CA GLU A 522 -15.78 19.53 32.24
C GLU A 522 -14.29 19.20 32.26
N VAL A 523 -13.93 17.95 32.52
CA VAL A 523 -12.53 17.48 32.53
C VAL A 523 -11.89 17.67 31.16
N VAL A 524 -12.57 17.24 30.09
CA VAL A 524 -12.09 17.38 28.70
C VAL A 524 -11.93 18.87 28.34
N ALA A 525 -12.91 19.72 28.67
CA ALA A 525 -12.83 21.15 28.38
C ALA A 525 -11.64 21.83 29.09
N ARG A 526 -11.43 21.53 30.39
CA ARG A 526 -10.32 22.10 31.16
C ARG A 526 -8.95 21.62 30.67
N LEU A 527 -8.82 20.35 30.28
CA LEU A 527 -7.59 19.84 29.67
C LEU A 527 -7.29 20.56 28.35
N MET A 528 -8.28 20.68 27.47
CA MET A 528 -8.13 21.38 26.19
C MET A 528 -7.74 22.85 26.37
N GLU A 529 -8.36 23.57 27.30
CA GLU A 529 -7.99 24.96 27.63
C GLU A 529 -6.54 25.04 28.14
N GLY A 530 -6.14 24.11 29.00
CA GLY A 530 -4.76 23.99 29.49
C GLY A 530 -3.76 23.77 28.35
N PHE A 531 -4.05 22.84 27.44
CA PHE A 531 -3.19 22.55 26.29
C PHE A 531 -3.08 23.75 25.34
N GLN A 532 -4.19 24.45 25.06
CA GLN A 532 -4.18 25.66 24.23
C GLN A 532 -3.35 26.78 24.86
N ARG A 533 -3.47 27.00 26.18
CA ARG A 533 -2.70 28.01 26.91
C ARG A 533 -1.20 27.76 26.82
N GLU A 534 -0.78 26.50 26.91
CA GLU A 534 0.62 26.07 26.81
C GLU A 534 1.07 25.82 25.35
N ARG A 535 0.20 26.08 24.36
CA ARG A 535 0.44 25.88 22.92
C ARG A 535 0.85 24.45 22.55
N LEU A 536 0.29 23.47 23.25
CA LEU A 536 0.47 22.06 22.93
C LEU A 536 -0.55 21.61 21.89
N GLU A 537 -0.12 20.73 21.00
CA GLU A 537 -0.97 20.08 20.01
C GLU A 537 -1.37 18.69 20.54
N VAL A 538 -2.40 18.67 21.39
CA VAL A 538 -2.93 17.45 22.03
C VAL A 538 -4.31 17.11 21.49
N ARG A 539 -4.51 15.81 21.22
CA ARG A 539 -5.80 15.19 20.95
C ARG A 539 -6.23 14.39 22.16
N ILE A 540 -7.51 14.51 22.52
CA ILE A 540 -8.15 13.71 23.56
C ILE A 540 -9.02 12.64 22.91
N ILE A 541 -8.80 11.38 23.27
CA ILE A 541 -9.57 10.23 22.80
C ILE A 541 -10.30 9.63 24.00
N THR A 542 -11.61 9.55 23.93
CA THR A 542 -12.45 8.98 25.00
C THR A 542 -12.94 7.59 24.62
N SER A 543 -12.81 6.62 25.53
CA SER A 543 -13.26 5.24 25.30
C SER A 543 -13.86 4.60 26.56
N GLY A 544 -14.43 3.40 26.40
CA GLY A 544 -15.03 2.61 27.49
C GLY A 544 -16.56 2.75 27.60
N ASN A 545 -17.16 1.86 28.40
CA ASN A 545 -18.59 1.79 28.64
C ASN A 545 -18.92 1.95 30.15
N GLY A 546 -20.20 2.08 30.50
CA GLY A 546 -20.65 2.19 31.89
C GLY A 546 -20.55 3.60 32.48
N SER A 547 -20.30 3.71 33.80
CA SER A 547 -20.29 4.97 34.56
C SER A 547 -18.96 5.74 34.51
N HIS A 548 -17.91 5.14 33.96
CA HIS A 548 -16.60 5.75 33.76
C HIS A 548 -16.20 5.76 32.29
N ARG A 549 -15.30 6.68 31.93
CA ARG A 549 -14.63 6.73 30.62
C ARG A 549 -13.14 6.86 30.80
N TYR A 550 -12.41 6.21 29.90
CA TYR A 550 -10.97 6.40 29.73
C TYR A 550 -10.73 7.63 28.86
N ILE A 551 -9.76 8.45 29.25
CA ILE A 551 -9.36 9.68 28.57
C ILE A 551 -7.89 9.55 28.22
N ASP A 552 -7.59 9.40 26.93
CA ASP A 552 -6.24 9.34 26.41
C ASP A 552 -5.85 10.68 25.80
N CYS A 553 -4.86 11.34 26.39
CA CYS A 553 -4.22 12.54 25.84
C CYS A 553 -2.99 12.09 25.04
N VAL A 554 -2.98 12.41 23.75
CA VAL A 554 -1.93 12.03 22.79
C VAL A 554 -1.58 13.22 21.88
N PRO A 555 -0.41 13.26 21.22
CA PRO A 555 -0.13 14.25 20.20
C PRO A 555 -1.21 14.29 19.11
N VAL A 556 -1.50 15.45 18.53
CA VAL A 556 -2.47 15.58 17.40
C VAL A 556 -2.06 14.73 16.19
N ALA A 557 -0.76 14.52 16.00
CA ALA A 557 -0.21 13.64 14.98
C ALA A 557 -0.48 12.14 15.25
N ALA A 558 -0.84 11.76 16.48
CA ALA A 558 -1.17 10.39 16.86
C ALA A 558 -2.68 10.08 16.71
N GLY A 559 -3.04 8.83 16.99
CA GLY A 559 -4.40 8.32 16.89
C GLY A 559 -4.51 7.23 15.82
N LYS A 560 -5.59 6.43 15.91
CA LYS A 560 -5.78 5.25 15.05
C LYS A 560 -5.73 5.60 13.55
N GLU A 561 -6.39 6.68 13.13
CA GLU A 561 -6.40 7.15 11.73
C GLU A 561 -5.03 7.58 11.22
N LYS A 562 -4.31 8.41 11.98
CA LYS A 562 -2.99 8.91 11.56
C LYS A 562 -1.96 7.80 11.49
N ALA A 563 -1.99 6.88 12.45
CA ALA A 563 -1.13 5.69 12.41
C ALA A 563 -1.49 4.76 11.22
N LEU A 564 -2.78 4.55 10.94
CA LEU A 564 -3.23 3.82 9.74
C LEU A 564 -2.68 4.46 8.48
N GLN A 565 -2.81 5.78 8.32
CA GLN A 565 -2.35 6.49 7.13
C GLN A 565 -0.83 6.45 6.99
N TYR A 566 -0.10 6.56 8.10
CA TYR A 566 1.36 6.41 8.12
C TYR A 566 1.78 5.02 7.62
N VAL A 567 1.20 3.95 8.16
CA VAL A 567 1.48 2.57 7.74
C VAL A 567 1.08 2.37 6.27
N ARG A 568 -0.10 2.85 5.85
CA ARG A 568 -0.56 2.78 4.46
C ARG A 568 0.47 3.37 3.49
N GLN A 569 0.97 4.57 3.79
CA GLN A 569 1.94 5.28 2.96
C GLN A 569 3.30 4.55 2.95
N GLN A 570 3.75 4.04 4.10
CA GLN A 570 4.99 3.26 4.20
C GLN A 570 4.98 2.03 3.29
N PHE A 571 3.84 1.34 3.20
CA PHE A 571 3.65 0.18 2.33
C PHE A 571 3.15 0.54 0.92
N GLY A 572 2.98 1.82 0.59
CA GLY A 572 2.56 2.27 -0.74
C GLY A 572 1.18 1.78 -1.18
N ILE A 573 0.26 1.57 -0.23
CA ILE A 573 -1.07 1.04 -0.52
C ILE A 573 -2.02 2.19 -0.91
N PRO A 574 -2.69 2.13 -2.08
CA PRO A 574 -3.70 3.12 -2.46
C PRO A 574 -4.86 3.20 -1.47
N GLU A 575 -5.45 4.39 -1.29
CA GLU A 575 -6.55 4.62 -0.34
C GLU A 575 -7.71 3.63 -0.53
N HIS A 576 -8.10 3.38 -1.78
CA HIS A 576 -9.21 2.47 -2.13
C HIS A 576 -8.91 0.97 -1.90
N LEU A 577 -7.65 0.61 -1.60
CA LEU A 577 -7.22 -0.75 -1.24
C LEU A 577 -6.85 -0.87 0.24
N CYS A 578 -7.01 0.20 1.01
CA CYS A 578 -6.94 0.19 2.47
C CYS A 578 -8.36 -0.02 3.02
N VAL A 579 -8.56 -0.93 3.95
CA VAL A 579 -9.89 -1.19 4.54
C VAL A 579 -9.76 -1.15 6.04
N ALA A 580 -10.58 -0.34 6.71
CA ALA A 580 -10.63 -0.30 8.17
C ALA A 580 -11.81 -1.11 8.71
N ALA A 581 -11.65 -1.79 9.85
CA ALA A 581 -12.70 -2.52 10.54
C ALA A 581 -12.73 -2.19 12.04
N GLY A 582 -13.93 -2.01 12.60
CA GLY A 582 -14.13 -1.69 14.02
C GLY A 582 -15.55 -1.97 14.51
N ASP A 583 -15.73 -1.93 15.83
CA ASP A 583 -17.00 -2.20 16.51
C ASP A 583 -17.44 -1.09 17.49
N SER A 584 -16.54 -0.17 17.90
CA SER A 584 -16.86 0.78 18.96
C SER A 584 -16.53 2.24 18.63
N GLY A 585 -16.90 3.15 19.54
CA GLY A 585 -16.70 4.59 19.34
C GLY A 585 -15.23 5.01 19.19
N ASN A 586 -14.28 4.25 19.73
CA ASN A 586 -12.84 4.56 19.58
C ASN A 586 -12.31 4.28 18.16
N ASP A 587 -13.08 3.58 17.33
CA ASP A 587 -12.74 3.25 15.95
C ASP A 587 -13.25 4.30 14.97
N ILE A 588 -14.14 5.21 15.38
CA ILE A 588 -14.75 6.22 14.52
C ILE A 588 -13.71 6.99 13.71
N LEU A 589 -12.64 7.49 14.35
CA LEU A 589 -11.58 8.23 13.66
C LEU A 589 -10.94 7.38 12.56
N MET A 590 -10.71 6.10 12.83
CA MET A 590 -10.17 5.19 11.83
C MET A 590 -11.18 4.92 10.71
N LEU A 591 -12.47 4.74 11.02
CA LEU A 591 -13.52 4.39 10.05
C LEU A 591 -14.00 5.58 9.20
N GLU A 592 -13.82 6.82 9.66
CA GLU A 592 -14.29 8.02 8.96
C GLU A 592 -13.39 8.49 7.82
N GLY A 593 -12.17 7.95 7.72
CA GLY A 593 -11.20 8.26 6.65
C GLY A 593 -11.74 8.04 5.24
N ASP A 594 -10.97 8.44 4.22
CA ASP A 594 -11.40 8.36 2.82
C ASP A 594 -11.38 6.94 2.25
N HIS A 595 -10.79 6.00 2.96
CA HIS A 595 -10.72 4.60 2.60
C HIS A 595 -12.03 3.83 2.91
N PRO A 596 -12.26 2.67 2.26
CA PRO A 596 -13.29 1.72 2.66
C PRO A 596 -13.28 1.38 4.15
N ALA A 597 -14.48 1.16 4.72
CA ALA A 597 -14.65 0.83 6.12
C ALA A 597 -15.71 -0.26 6.32
N ILE A 598 -15.55 -1.03 7.41
CA ILE A 598 -16.41 -2.12 7.83
C ILE A 598 -16.78 -1.91 9.31
N VAL A 599 -18.09 -1.86 9.58
CA VAL A 599 -18.66 -1.91 10.93
C VAL A 599 -19.23 -3.32 11.11
N VAL A 600 -18.68 -4.08 12.06
CA VAL A 600 -19.11 -5.47 12.30
C VAL A 600 -20.49 -5.54 12.96
N GLY A 601 -21.21 -6.65 12.78
CA GLY A 601 -22.61 -6.78 13.20
C GLY A 601 -22.88 -6.69 14.71
N ASN A 602 -21.84 -6.82 15.54
CA ASN A 602 -21.90 -6.62 17.00
C ASN A 602 -21.49 -5.21 17.45
N ALA A 603 -21.49 -4.22 16.55
CA ALA A 603 -21.07 -2.86 16.86
C ALA A 603 -21.87 -2.22 18.00
N GLN A 604 -21.17 -1.43 18.82
CA GLN A 604 -21.71 -0.77 19.99
C GLN A 604 -22.62 0.41 19.61
N PRO A 605 -23.59 0.77 20.47
CA PRO A 605 -24.60 1.79 20.17
C PRO A 605 -24.03 3.15 19.74
N GLU A 606 -22.89 3.57 20.30
CA GLU A 606 -22.24 4.82 19.92
C GLU A 606 -21.70 4.80 18.48
N LEU A 607 -21.14 3.68 18.02
CA LEU A 607 -20.68 3.54 16.65
C LEU A 607 -21.86 3.47 15.68
N LEU A 608 -22.93 2.76 16.04
CA LEU A 608 -24.17 2.73 15.25
C LEU A 608 -24.80 4.13 15.12
N THR A 609 -24.76 4.93 16.19
CA THR A 609 -25.24 6.32 16.17
C THR A 609 -24.43 7.18 15.21
N TRP A 610 -23.10 6.99 15.17
CA TRP A 610 -22.23 7.64 14.20
C TRP A 610 -22.52 7.17 12.77
N LEU A 611 -22.71 5.87 12.56
CA LEU A 611 -22.95 5.25 11.26
C LEU A 611 -24.21 5.78 10.58
N VAL A 612 -25.32 5.92 11.31
CA VAL A 612 -26.59 6.42 10.77
C VAL A 612 -26.49 7.88 10.30
N ARG A 613 -25.48 8.63 10.77
CA ARG A 613 -25.21 10.01 10.34
C ARG A 613 -24.33 10.10 9.09
N GLN A 614 -23.73 9.00 8.65
CA GLN A 614 -22.85 8.98 7.49
C GLN A 614 -23.65 8.96 6.18
N GLU A 615 -23.05 9.55 5.15
CA GLU A 615 -23.57 9.45 3.79
C GLU A 615 -23.55 7.99 3.31
N GLN A 616 -24.64 7.55 2.69
CA GLN A 616 -24.80 6.18 2.18
C GLN A 616 -24.09 6.01 0.83
N SER A 617 -22.79 6.28 0.80
CA SER A 617 -21.95 6.24 -0.40
C SER A 617 -21.42 4.85 -0.76
N GLY A 618 -21.65 3.85 0.10
CA GLY A 618 -21.03 2.53 0.01
C GLY A 618 -19.61 2.46 0.59
N LYS A 619 -19.03 3.59 1.04
CA LYS A 619 -17.72 3.63 1.72
C LYS A 619 -17.71 2.80 2.99
N VAL A 620 -18.75 2.94 3.81
CA VAL A 620 -18.89 2.25 5.10
C VAL A 620 -19.92 1.14 4.95
N ILE A 621 -19.50 -0.09 5.19
CA ILE A 621 -20.35 -1.27 5.15
C ILE A 621 -20.68 -1.70 6.56
N TYR A 622 -21.97 -1.80 6.86
CA TYR A 622 -22.43 -2.50 8.05
C TYR A 622 -22.63 -3.98 7.70
N ALA A 623 -21.88 -4.85 8.36
CA ALA A 623 -21.96 -6.30 8.17
C ALA A 623 -23.09 -6.90 9.00
N ASP A 624 -23.72 -7.95 8.48
CA ASP A 624 -24.70 -8.74 9.21
C ASP A 624 -24.00 -9.70 10.20
N ALA A 625 -22.83 -10.22 9.82
CA ALA A 625 -22.03 -11.09 10.66
C ALA A 625 -21.22 -10.30 11.71
N CYS A 626 -21.01 -10.94 12.87
CA CYS A 626 -20.24 -10.39 13.97
C CYS A 626 -18.75 -10.71 13.85
N TYR A 627 -17.93 -9.92 14.54
CA TYR A 627 -16.50 -10.14 14.70
C TYR A 627 -15.78 -10.34 13.33
N ALA A 628 -14.80 -11.25 13.26
CA ALA A 628 -14.01 -11.48 12.07
C ALA A 628 -14.81 -12.03 10.88
N ASP A 629 -15.96 -12.68 11.09
CA ASP A 629 -16.84 -13.08 9.99
C ASP A 629 -17.48 -11.85 9.34
N GLY A 630 -17.77 -10.80 10.14
CA GLY A 630 -18.21 -9.50 9.64
C GLY A 630 -17.16 -8.80 8.78
N ILE A 631 -15.87 -9.00 9.09
CA ILE A 631 -14.76 -8.51 8.26
C ILE A 631 -14.75 -9.22 6.90
N LEU A 632 -14.88 -10.55 6.89
CA LEU A 632 -14.92 -11.32 5.63
C LEU A 632 -16.10 -10.89 4.74
N GLU A 633 -17.28 -10.71 5.36
CA GLU A 633 -18.47 -10.21 4.67
C GLU A 633 -18.25 -8.80 4.11
N GLY A 634 -17.68 -7.88 4.90
CA GLY A 634 -17.38 -6.52 4.48
C GLY A 634 -16.37 -6.46 3.33
N LEU A 635 -15.30 -7.27 3.39
CA LEU A 635 -14.36 -7.41 2.28
C LEU A 635 -15.04 -7.89 1.01
N ALA A 636 -15.96 -8.86 1.11
CA ALA A 636 -16.69 -9.36 -0.05
C ALA A 636 -17.61 -8.30 -0.66
N ARG A 637 -18.32 -7.53 0.17
CA ARG A 637 -19.19 -6.45 -0.30
C ARG A 637 -18.40 -5.27 -0.90
N HIS A 638 -17.15 -5.06 -0.49
CA HIS A 638 -16.20 -4.13 -1.13
C HIS A 638 -15.54 -4.69 -2.40
N SER A 639 -15.83 -5.94 -2.80
CA SER A 639 -15.14 -6.65 -3.90
C SER A 639 -13.64 -6.85 -3.66
N LEU A 640 -13.27 -7.04 -2.40
CA LEU A 640 -11.90 -7.27 -1.92
C LEU A 640 -11.74 -8.65 -1.26
N TYR A 641 -12.62 -9.61 -1.57
CA TYR A 641 -12.61 -10.99 -1.05
C TYR A 641 -12.19 -12.03 -2.10
#